data_AF-A0A3B8YZM7-F1
#
_entry.id   AF-A0A3B8YZM7-F1
#
_cell.length_a   1.000
_cell.length_b   1.000
_cell.length_c   1.000
_cell.angle_alpha   90.00
_cell.angle_beta   90.00
_cell.angle_gamma   90.00
#
_symmetry.space_group_name_H-M   'P 1'
#
loop_
_entity.id
_entity.type
_entity.pdbx_description
1 polymer ?
#
loop_
_entity_poly.entity_id
_entity_poly.type
_entity_poly.pdbx_seq_one_letter_code
_entity_poly.pdbx_strand_id
1 'polypeptide(L)'
;EAEEASLGGNETYQELQANLTKAQDALKEPSTAAEIAALEAKLPGLGLDNRDADIRVRFIKSELEVAKFKYDHAIQEGGDVGAAREHRDELSRQKETLEAAFAESQADVAAVEGEIAKLRAPVTAAQKELDTVASERDAIQVKLDGMKSVIGILETDRIPTIHQIVLPDFDVNNFEQPVGRVDRCVTCHIGIDRAGFEDVGQPLATHPDRSLYIGKHPSNQFACTPCHDGQGVALNSVEQAHGDVAFWLQPLLRGPQQQSRCIDCHREVVDLEGAGNIAKGEQLFEQLGCHGCHLVAGYEELDKVGPSLARVSAKVDPQWLVDWIQNPQAFRPRTKMPNYMFSDEEATAVAAYVWTSSQEDGAEWEARQVSDTGVDASNPELVAEGELVFNQVGCRGCHAVGEEQVSRSLGVDKDWAPNLSRVAMKTNGEFLYAWVKNPKGYNAHTRMPSLRLSDQEARAVSSYLLSISPTMEPDPETVTVAMLEDPERAEQGKALIRKYGCAGCHTINGMENESRIGVELSAFAAKGIEELFFGNAKGIDHNWNAWTYGKLENPRVYATEHVEGIMPNFHLSHEDIINLRVWLLSRNDRQPPMSYRQPGYDGRWAKVQKGRRLVDKYNCQGCHEIDGKGGYINALYEDNPTEAPPILYNEGGKVQPEWLYGFLQNPALQPLRFWLKVRMPTFPLSADDTTSIVEYFTAKSELENPYFFWDPKVDSTPELLHNGDLLMSEEYFSCWSCHVMGDKTPGGPMEYWAPNLAYAHERLNPDWIIRWIEDPQSEMPGTKMPAFYPGGPEDIFDGDEAKQIVAMRDWIMSLDYMSGNAAAGDEMVQEP
;
A
#
# COMPACT_ATOMS: atom_id res chain seq x y z
N GLU A 1 31.26 7.93 -49.75
CA GLU A 1 31.14 7.96 -51.22
C GLU A 1 29.71 7.72 -51.72
N ALA A 2 29.12 6.53 -51.60
CA ALA A 2 27.77 6.29 -52.14
C ALA A 2 26.66 7.11 -51.46
N GLU A 3 26.68 7.25 -50.13
CA GLU A 3 25.72 8.07 -49.37
C GLU A 3 25.99 9.59 -49.54
N GLU A 4 27.25 10.01 -49.71
CA GLU A 4 27.60 11.40 -50.03
C GLU A 4 26.96 11.88 -51.34
N ALA A 5 26.84 10.99 -52.34
CA ALA A 5 26.17 11.31 -53.59
C ALA A 5 24.64 11.48 -53.44
N SER A 6 24.02 10.87 -52.43
CA SER A 6 22.58 10.98 -52.16
C SER A 6 22.19 12.32 -51.53
N LEU A 7 23.09 12.95 -50.78
CA LEU A 7 22.83 14.19 -50.03
C LEU A 7 22.78 15.43 -50.94
N GLY A 8 23.50 15.43 -52.07
CA GLY A 8 23.60 16.59 -52.96
C GLY A 8 22.36 16.87 -53.84
N GLY A 9 21.37 15.97 -53.86
CA GLY A 9 20.23 16.02 -54.79
C GLY A 9 18.88 16.45 -54.20
N ASN A 10 18.82 16.86 -52.93
CA ASN A 10 17.57 17.16 -52.25
C ASN A 10 17.02 18.55 -52.64
N GLU A 11 15.94 18.61 -53.44
CA GLU A 11 15.32 19.86 -53.89
C GLU A 11 14.83 20.73 -52.72
N THR A 12 14.29 20.13 -51.66
CA THR A 12 13.85 20.85 -50.45
C THR A 12 15.03 21.56 -49.76
N TYR A 13 16.20 20.93 -49.70
CA TYR A 13 17.41 21.57 -49.16
C TYR A 13 17.81 22.79 -50.00
N GLN A 14 17.70 22.73 -51.33
CA GLN A 14 18.03 23.86 -52.21
C GLN A 14 17.02 25.02 -52.10
N GLU A 15 15.72 24.73 -51.93
CA GLU A 15 14.69 25.77 -51.75
C GLU A 15 14.84 26.49 -50.39
N LEU A 16 15.11 25.74 -49.32
CA LEU A 16 15.45 26.29 -48.01
C LEU A 16 16.72 27.14 -48.06
N GLN A 17 17.74 26.70 -48.80
CA GLN A 17 18.99 27.46 -49.01
C GLN A 17 18.76 28.77 -49.79
N ALA A 18 17.81 28.81 -50.73
CA ALA A 18 17.42 30.02 -51.44
C ALA A 18 16.65 31.02 -50.54
N ASN A 19 15.72 30.53 -49.72
CA ASN A 19 14.99 31.35 -48.75
C ASN A 19 15.93 31.93 -47.67
N LEU A 20 16.88 31.13 -47.18
CA LEU A 20 17.96 31.56 -46.30
C LEU A 20 18.80 32.68 -46.95
N THR A 21 19.19 32.53 -48.22
CA THR A 21 19.95 33.55 -48.96
C THR A 21 19.20 34.88 -49.04
N LYS A 22 17.89 34.84 -49.33
CA LYS A 22 17.03 36.03 -49.38
C LYS A 22 16.89 36.71 -48.02
N ALA A 23 16.76 35.95 -46.94
CA ALA A 23 16.74 36.50 -45.58
C ALA A 23 18.10 37.10 -45.19
N GLN A 24 19.21 36.49 -45.60
CA GLN A 24 20.57 37.02 -45.39
C GLN A 24 20.82 38.32 -46.17
N ASP A 25 20.28 38.48 -47.38
CA ASP A 25 20.40 39.71 -48.15
C ASP A 25 19.67 40.89 -47.50
N ALA A 26 18.53 40.66 -46.84
CA ALA A 26 17.82 41.69 -46.08
C ALA A 26 18.63 42.23 -44.88
N LEU A 27 19.56 41.45 -44.33
CA LEU A 27 20.50 41.91 -43.29
C LEU A 27 21.66 42.76 -43.85
N LYS A 28 21.87 42.77 -45.18
CA LYS A 28 22.94 43.54 -45.85
C LYS A 28 22.50 44.96 -46.23
N GLU A 29 21.23 45.31 -46.04
CA GLU A 29 20.74 46.67 -46.23
C GLU A 29 21.50 47.66 -45.31
N PRO A 30 22.00 48.81 -45.81
CA PRO A 30 22.97 49.63 -45.08
C PRO A 30 22.52 50.12 -43.70
N SER A 31 21.22 50.34 -43.48
CA SER A 31 20.67 50.72 -42.18
C SER A 31 20.72 49.57 -41.18
N THR A 32 20.22 48.40 -41.58
CA THR A 32 20.15 47.19 -40.76
C THR A 32 21.54 46.66 -40.43
N ALA A 33 22.45 46.68 -41.41
CA ALA A 33 23.85 46.28 -41.24
C ALA A 33 24.60 47.19 -40.25
N ALA A 34 24.34 48.51 -40.29
CA ALA A 34 24.95 49.47 -39.36
C ALA A 34 24.41 49.32 -37.92
N GLU A 35 23.10 49.04 -37.77
CA GLU A 35 22.46 48.80 -36.48
C GLU A 35 22.95 47.51 -35.81
N ILE A 36 23.01 46.40 -36.58
CA ILE A 36 23.58 45.14 -36.12
C ILE A 36 25.06 45.32 -35.73
N ALA A 37 25.87 45.96 -36.56
CA ALA A 37 27.29 46.19 -36.26
C ALA A 37 27.50 47.04 -34.98
N ALA A 38 26.61 48.00 -34.71
CA ALA A 38 26.67 48.82 -33.49
C ALA A 38 26.25 48.06 -32.22
N LEU A 39 25.39 47.05 -32.34
CA LEU A 39 25.02 46.15 -31.24
C LEU A 39 26.10 45.07 -31.03
N GLU A 40 26.60 44.47 -32.10
CA GLU A 40 27.70 43.48 -32.06
C GLU A 40 29.00 44.06 -31.50
N ALA A 41 29.29 45.34 -31.73
CA ALA A 41 30.43 46.02 -31.12
C ALA A 41 30.39 46.09 -29.58
N LYS A 42 29.21 45.90 -28.96
CA LYS A 42 29.04 45.90 -27.48
C LYS A 42 29.21 44.50 -26.87
N LEU A 43 28.83 43.45 -27.61
CA LEU A 43 28.81 42.07 -27.09
C LEU A 43 30.16 41.58 -26.54
N PRO A 44 31.34 41.85 -27.15
CA PRO A 44 32.62 41.40 -26.60
C PRO A 44 32.94 41.95 -25.20
N GLY A 45 32.49 43.17 -24.88
CA GLY A 45 32.65 43.73 -23.54
C GLY A 45 31.69 43.09 -22.54
N LEU A 46 30.39 43.18 -22.83
CA LEU A 46 29.34 42.63 -21.97
C LEU A 46 29.49 41.11 -21.74
N GLY A 47 29.94 40.36 -22.76
CA GLY A 47 30.21 38.93 -22.64
C GLY A 47 31.44 38.58 -21.82
N LEU A 48 32.45 39.46 -21.76
CA LEU A 48 33.57 39.31 -20.81
C LEU A 48 33.12 39.59 -19.39
N ASP A 49 32.40 40.70 -19.16
CA ASP A 49 31.86 41.08 -17.85
C ASP A 49 30.90 40.00 -17.30
N ASN A 50 30.02 39.47 -18.17
CA ASN A 50 29.10 38.39 -17.81
C ASN A 50 29.83 37.09 -17.45
N ARG A 51 30.84 36.71 -18.22
CA ARG A 51 31.63 35.50 -17.94
C ARG A 51 32.46 35.65 -16.67
N ASP A 52 33.01 36.82 -16.40
CA ASP A 52 33.71 37.11 -15.14
C ASP A 52 32.76 37.10 -13.94
N ALA A 53 31.52 37.59 -14.09
CA ALA A 53 30.49 37.52 -13.04
C ALA A 53 30.03 36.08 -12.78
N ASP A 54 29.77 35.29 -13.83
CA ASP A 54 29.45 33.85 -13.75
C ASP A 54 30.56 33.07 -13.04
N ILE A 55 31.82 33.28 -13.45
CA ILE A 55 32.99 32.64 -12.84
C ILE A 55 33.07 32.97 -11.33
N ARG A 56 32.83 34.22 -10.92
CA ARG A 56 32.80 34.60 -9.50
C ARG A 56 31.65 33.93 -8.74
N VAL A 57 30.45 33.85 -9.33
CA VAL A 57 29.30 33.15 -8.74
C VAL A 57 29.56 31.64 -8.59
N ARG A 58 30.26 31.01 -9.54
CA ARG A 58 30.67 29.60 -9.43
C ARG A 58 31.69 29.39 -8.31
N PHE A 59 32.73 30.24 -8.25
CA PHE A 59 33.74 30.15 -7.19
C PHE A 59 33.13 30.35 -5.79
N ILE A 60 32.33 31.40 -5.57
CA ILE A 60 31.73 31.66 -4.25
C ILE A 60 30.75 30.55 -3.84
N LYS A 61 30.05 29.91 -4.79
CA LYS A 61 29.21 28.72 -4.52
C LYS A 61 30.05 27.53 -4.05
N SER A 62 31.14 27.23 -4.75
CA SER A 62 32.07 26.15 -4.35
C SER A 62 32.74 26.43 -3.00
N GLU A 63 33.15 27.67 -2.73
CA GLU A 63 33.72 28.07 -1.44
C GLU A 63 32.68 27.97 -0.31
N LEU A 64 31.43 28.37 -0.56
CA LEU A 64 30.33 28.25 0.38
C LEU A 64 29.98 26.77 0.69
N GLU A 65 30.02 25.87 -0.30
CA GLU A 65 29.86 24.43 -0.07
C GLU A 65 30.98 23.88 0.82
N VAL A 66 32.24 24.25 0.56
CA VAL A 66 33.38 23.88 1.42
C VAL A 66 33.25 24.46 2.84
N ALA A 67 32.73 25.68 2.98
CA ALA A 67 32.50 26.29 4.29
C ALA A 67 31.35 25.63 5.06
N LYS A 68 30.25 25.26 4.38
CA LYS A 68 29.15 24.47 4.95
C LYS A 68 29.65 23.10 5.42
N PHE A 69 30.38 22.37 4.58
CA PHE A 69 30.99 21.10 4.95
C PHE A 69 31.88 21.21 6.20
N LYS A 70 32.74 22.24 6.27
CA LYS A 70 33.59 22.48 7.47
C LYS A 70 32.78 22.80 8.72
N TYR A 71 31.68 23.53 8.58
CA TYR A 71 30.79 23.87 9.69
C TYR A 71 30.03 22.63 10.22
N ASP A 72 29.42 21.85 9.34
CA ASP A 72 28.72 20.61 9.71
C ASP A 72 29.71 19.56 10.28
N HIS A 73 30.91 19.44 9.71
CA HIS A 73 31.97 18.58 10.26
C HIS A 73 32.43 19.02 11.66
N ALA A 74 32.58 20.34 11.91
CA ALA A 74 32.90 20.85 13.25
C ALA A 74 31.77 20.55 14.26
N ILE A 75 30.50 20.61 13.84
CA ILE A 75 29.36 20.15 14.65
C ILE A 75 29.51 18.65 14.98
N GLN A 76 29.78 17.80 13.97
CA GLN A 76 29.93 16.35 14.15
C GLN A 76 31.05 16.00 15.15
N GLU A 77 32.23 16.59 15.02
CA GLU A 77 33.36 16.35 15.94
C GLU A 77 33.14 16.98 17.34
N GLY A 78 32.22 17.96 17.47
CA GLY A 78 31.96 18.66 18.72
C GLY A 78 33.00 19.75 19.04
N GLY A 79 33.61 20.33 18.00
CA GLY A 79 34.55 21.44 18.12
C GLY A 79 33.89 22.81 18.27
N ASP A 80 34.70 23.87 18.29
CA ASP A 80 34.22 25.24 18.25
C ASP A 80 33.71 25.59 16.84
N VAL A 81 32.40 25.83 16.74
CA VAL A 81 31.71 26.15 15.48
C VAL A 81 31.70 27.65 15.15
N GLY A 82 32.14 28.52 16.05
CA GLY A 82 32.01 29.98 15.91
C GLY A 82 32.67 30.53 14.64
N ALA A 83 33.95 30.23 14.45
CA ALA A 83 34.71 30.70 13.29
C ALA A 83 34.22 30.07 11.96
N ALA A 84 33.76 28.81 11.99
CA ALA A 84 33.22 28.14 10.80
C ALA A 84 31.87 28.74 10.39
N ARG A 85 31.01 29.09 11.37
CA ARG A 85 29.74 29.80 11.15
C ARG A 85 29.99 31.19 10.55
N GLU A 86 30.85 31.99 11.16
CA GLU A 86 31.13 33.36 10.70
C GLU A 86 31.68 33.39 9.26
N HIS A 87 32.60 32.47 8.93
CA HIS A 87 33.14 32.34 7.57
C HIS A 87 32.08 31.93 6.54
N ARG A 88 31.20 30.98 6.88
CA ARG A 88 30.06 30.55 6.06
C ARG A 88 29.08 31.70 5.81
N ASP A 89 28.71 32.42 6.86
CA ASP A 89 27.72 33.50 6.80
C ASP A 89 28.24 34.68 5.95
N GLU A 90 29.54 34.98 6.03
CA GLU A 90 30.20 35.95 5.17
C GLU A 90 30.19 35.54 3.69
N LEU A 91 30.54 34.29 3.38
CA LEU A 91 30.46 33.76 2.00
C LEU A 91 29.01 33.78 1.46
N SER A 92 28.00 33.59 2.31
CA SER A 92 26.59 33.68 1.91
C SER A 92 26.20 35.10 1.49
N ARG A 93 26.62 36.13 2.24
CA ARG A 93 26.40 37.55 1.87
C ARG A 93 27.13 37.94 0.57
N GLN A 94 28.35 37.42 0.40
CA GLN A 94 29.12 37.62 -0.84
C GLN A 94 28.44 36.93 -2.04
N LYS A 95 27.89 35.72 -1.87
CA LYS A 95 27.11 35.02 -2.89
C LYS A 95 25.91 35.85 -3.34
N GLU A 96 25.09 36.36 -2.43
CA GLU A 96 23.91 37.18 -2.77
C GLU A 96 24.31 38.42 -3.59
N THR A 97 25.40 39.10 -3.19
CA THR A 97 25.94 40.26 -3.90
C THR A 97 26.42 39.91 -5.31
N LEU A 98 27.11 38.78 -5.47
CA LEU A 98 27.63 38.32 -6.77
C LEU A 98 26.52 37.78 -7.68
N GLU A 99 25.50 37.12 -7.14
CA GLU A 99 24.35 36.66 -7.92
C GLU A 99 23.51 37.82 -8.44
N ALA A 100 23.32 38.88 -7.65
CA ALA A 100 22.66 40.11 -8.12
C ALA A 100 23.44 40.76 -9.28
N ALA A 101 24.76 40.91 -9.15
CA ALA A 101 25.61 41.47 -10.20
C ALA A 101 25.67 40.58 -11.47
N PHE A 102 25.64 39.26 -11.31
CA PHE A 102 25.55 38.34 -12.45
C PHE A 102 24.19 38.43 -13.15
N ALA A 103 23.08 38.51 -12.40
CA ALA A 103 21.75 38.67 -12.97
C ALA A 103 21.60 40.00 -13.75
N GLU A 104 22.17 41.09 -13.24
CA GLU A 104 22.24 42.39 -13.94
C GLU A 104 23.03 42.26 -15.26
N SER A 105 24.26 41.73 -15.20
CA SER A 105 25.08 41.52 -16.41
C SER A 105 24.44 40.55 -17.41
N GLN A 106 23.71 39.53 -16.94
CA GLN A 106 22.98 38.60 -17.81
C GLN A 106 21.78 39.29 -18.48
N ALA A 107 21.08 40.21 -17.78
CA ALA A 107 20.03 41.01 -18.36
C ALA A 107 20.56 41.98 -19.44
N ASP A 108 21.74 42.59 -19.23
CA ASP A 108 22.39 43.46 -20.22
C ASP A 108 22.77 42.70 -21.50
N VAL A 109 23.37 41.51 -21.37
CA VAL A 109 23.66 40.64 -22.52
C VAL A 109 22.36 40.23 -23.21
N ALA A 110 21.38 39.71 -22.47
CA ALA A 110 20.10 39.25 -23.02
C ALA A 110 19.29 40.36 -23.70
N ALA A 111 19.41 41.62 -23.25
CA ALA A 111 18.80 42.76 -23.92
C ALA A 111 19.45 43.04 -25.29
N VAL A 112 20.78 43.07 -25.36
CA VAL A 112 21.50 43.31 -26.63
C VAL A 112 21.34 42.13 -27.60
N GLU A 113 21.46 40.90 -27.10
CA GLU A 113 21.19 39.69 -27.88
C GLU A 113 19.73 39.60 -28.32
N GLY A 114 18.78 40.04 -27.49
CA GLY A 114 17.36 40.11 -27.82
C GLY A 114 17.05 41.05 -28.98
N GLU A 115 17.68 42.23 -29.04
CA GLU A 115 17.55 43.13 -30.21
C GLU A 115 18.23 42.56 -31.46
N ILE A 116 19.42 41.98 -31.33
CA ILE A 116 20.09 41.29 -32.46
C ILE A 116 19.24 40.10 -32.96
N ALA A 117 18.62 39.34 -32.05
CA ALA A 117 17.78 38.19 -32.36
C ALA A 117 16.48 38.62 -33.04
N LYS A 118 15.85 39.75 -32.65
CA LYS A 118 14.70 40.31 -33.39
C LYS A 118 15.07 40.66 -34.83
N LEU A 119 16.23 41.27 -35.04
CA LEU A 119 16.74 41.62 -36.38
C LEU A 119 17.12 40.37 -37.19
N ARG A 120 17.65 39.32 -36.55
CA ARG A 120 18.09 38.06 -37.20
C ARG A 120 17.03 36.96 -37.29
N ALA A 121 15.89 37.10 -36.61
CA ALA A 121 14.84 36.09 -36.55
C ALA A 121 14.41 35.52 -37.93
N PRO A 122 14.29 36.32 -39.02
CA PRO A 122 13.96 35.78 -40.35
C PRO A 122 15.03 34.83 -40.91
N VAL A 123 16.31 35.08 -40.62
CA VAL A 123 17.43 34.20 -41.03
C VAL A 123 17.47 32.95 -40.15
N THR A 124 17.29 33.11 -38.84
CA THR A 124 17.30 31.99 -37.88
C THR A 124 16.15 31.00 -38.15
N ALA A 125 14.97 31.49 -38.54
CA ALA A 125 13.86 30.64 -38.96
C ALA A 125 14.22 29.80 -40.19
N ALA A 126 14.76 30.42 -41.24
CA ALA A 126 15.17 29.71 -42.47
C ALA A 126 16.35 28.74 -42.26
N GLN A 127 17.29 29.05 -41.35
CA GLN A 127 18.40 28.18 -41.01
C GLN A 127 17.94 26.92 -40.25
N LYS A 128 16.97 27.05 -39.33
CA LYS A 128 16.46 25.93 -38.52
C LYS A 128 15.77 24.84 -39.37
N GLU A 129 15.11 25.24 -40.45
CA GLU A 129 14.55 24.31 -41.43
C GLU A 129 15.66 23.54 -42.18
N LEU A 130 16.81 24.18 -42.43
CA LEU A 130 17.98 23.55 -43.06
C LEU A 130 18.71 22.57 -42.11
N ASP A 131 18.92 22.97 -40.86
CA ASP A 131 19.64 22.17 -39.86
C ASP A 131 18.92 20.86 -39.51
N THR A 132 17.59 20.86 -39.63
CA THR A 132 16.75 19.65 -39.47
C THR A 132 17.13 18.55 -40.48
N VAL A 133 17.56 18.94 -41.68
CA VAL A 133 18.01 18.03 -42.76
C VAL A 133 19.48 17.59 -42.57
N ALA A 134 20.26 18.27 -41.72
CA ALA A 134 21.68 17.98 -41.54
C ALA A 134 21.98 16.90 -40.46
N SER A 135 21.04 16.60 -39.57
CA SER A 135 21.29 15.71 -38.42
C SER A 135 21.50 14.23 -38.77
N GLU A 136 20.98 13.77 -39.91
CA GLU A 136 21.16 12.39 -40.40
C GLU A 136 22.62 12.05 -40.77
N ARG A 137 23.43 13.08 -41.08
CA ARG A 137 24.83 12.93 -41.49
C ARG A 137 25.75 12.49 -40.34
N ASP A 138 25.54 13.01 -39.13
CA ASP A 138 26.54 12.91 -38.06
C ASP A 138 26.46 11.57 -37.29
N ALA A 139 25.37 10.82 -37.45
CA ALA A 139 25.22 9.47 -36.92
C ALA A 139 26.20 8.43 -37.54
N ILE A 140 26.77 8.74 -38.70
CA ILE A 140 27.71 7.85 -39.42
C ILE A 140 29.12 7.94 -38.82
N GLN A 141 29.52 9.11 -38.31
CA GLN A 141 30.87 9.36 -37.82
C GLN A 141 31.20 8.60 -36.52
N VAL A 142 30.20 8.46 -35.62
CA VAL A 142 30.37 7.85 -34.28
C VAL A 142 30.75 6.36 -34.34
N LYS A 143 30.44 5.66 -35.44
CA LYS A 143 30.80 4.24 -35.62
C LYS A 143 32.30 3.99 -35.86
N LEU A 144 33.10 5.03 -36.15
CA LEU A 144 34.53 4.89 -36.50
C LEU A 144 35.49 4.88 -35.30
N ASP A 145 35.08 5.40 -34.14
CA ASP A 145 36.01 5.66 -33.02
C ASP A 145 36.13 4.51 -31.98
N GLY A 146 35.27 3.50 -32.05
CA GLY A 146 35.11 2.49 -30.97
C GLY A 146 36.08 1.29 -30.91
N MET A 147 37.21 1.29 -31.64
CA MET A 147 37.96 0.05 -31.95
C MET A 147 39.42 -0.08 -31.42
N LYS A 148 39.81 0.48 -30.26
CA LYS A 148 41.21 0.36 -29.75
C LYS A 148 41.37 0.12 -28.23
N SER A 149 42.18 -0.91 -27.89
CA SER A 149 42.55 -1.45 -26.54
C SER A 149 41.47 -2.33 -25.85
N VAL A 150 41.74 -3.41 -25.08
CA VAL A 150 42.85 -3.83 -24.17
C VAL A 150 43.03 -5.37 -24.14
N ILE A 151 44.24 -5.95 -23.89
CA ILE A 151 44.46 -7.41 -23.59
C ILE A 151 45.64 -7.64 -22.60
N GLY A 152 45.48 -8.57 -21.62
CA GLY A 152 46.56 -9.30 -20.89
C GLY A 152 46.42 -9.30 -19.34
N ILE A 153 46.14 -10.36 -18.54
CA ILE A 153 46.51 -11.81 -18.49
C ILE A 153 47.92 -12.04 -17.86
N LEU A 154 48.17 -12.82 -16.78
CA LEU A 154 47.37 -13.40 -15.66
C LEU A 154 48.35 -14.03 -14.60
N GLU A 155 47.84 -14.62 -13.47
CA GLU A 155 48.21 -15.95 -12.87
C GLU A 155 48.09 -16.07 -11.32
N THR A 156 47.90 -17.32 -10.82
CA THR A 156 47.38 -17.65 -9.47
C THR A 156 47.97 -18.94 -8.86
N ASP A 157 47.95 -19.06 -7.52
CA ASP A 157 48.33 -20.26 -6.76
C ASP A 157 47.13 -21.16 -6.36
N ARG A 158 47.39 -22.44 -6.07
CA ARG A 158 46.35 -23.47 -5.88
C ARG A 158 45.52 -23.32 -4.58
N ILE A 159 44.21 -23.31 -4.76
CA ILE A 159 43.17 -23.06 -3.74
C ILE A 159 42.64 -24.40 -3.17
N PRO A 160 42.17 -24.48 -1.91
CA PRO A 160 41.37 -25.61 -1.41
C PRO A 160 40.19 -25.98 -2.33
N THR A 161 39.62 -27.19 -2.17
CA THR A 161 38.47 -27.65 -2.98
C THR A 161 37.27 -26.71 -2.78
N ILE A 162 37.12 -25.77 -3.70
CA ILE A 162 36.00 -24.84 -3.73
C ILE A 162 34.75 -25.61 -4.10
N HIS A 163 33.79 -25.69 -3.18
CA HIS A 163 32.44 -26.12 -3.51
C HIS A 163 31.69 -24.91 -4.08
N GLN A 164 31.71 -24.79 -5.41
CA GLN A 164 31.06 -23.71 -6.13
C GLN A 164 29.70 -24.16 -6.68
N ILE A 165 28.65 -23.43 -6.32
CA ILE A 165 27.34 -23.50 -6.95
C ILE A 165 27.24 -22.29 -7.90
N VAL A 166 26.70 -22.51 -9.09
CA VAL A 166 26.46 -21.45 -10.08
C VAL A 166 24.99 -21.50 -10.45
N LEU A 167 24.30 -20.38 -10.23
CA LEU A 167 22.91 -20.19 -10.63
C LEU A 167 22.93 -19.46 -11.98
N PRO A 168 22.84 -20.16 -13.14
CA PRO A 168 22.83 -19.50 -14.44
C PRO A 168 21.73 -18.45 -14.51
N ASP A 169 22.05 -17.33 -15.17
CA ASP A 169 21.15 -16.22 -15.51
C ASP A 169 20.41 -15.55 -14.34
N PHE A 170 20.84 -15.81 -13.09
CA PHE A 170 20.15 -15.36 -11.87
C PHE A 170 20.23 -13.85 -11.61
N ASP A 171 21.36 -13.23 -11.94
CA ASP A 171 21.59 -11.78 -11.82
C ASP A 171 21.63 -11.13 -13.21
N VAL A 172 21.56 -9.79 -13.22
CA VAL A 172 21.68 -8.97 -14.43
C VAL A 172 22.81 -7.96 -14.21
N ASN A 173 23.65 -7.74 -15.22
CA ASN A 173 24.74 -6.76 -15.15
C ASN A 173 24.32 -5.36 -15.66
N ASN A 174 25.20 -4.37 -15.53
CA ASN A 174 24.96 -2.97 -15.93
C ASN A 174 24.71 -2.75 -17.44
N PHE A 175 24.78 -3.80 -18.26
CA PHE A 175 24.44 -3.80 -19.70
C PHE A 175 23.16 -4.62 -19.99
N GLU A 176 22.34 -4.85 -18.97
CA GLU A 176 21.11 -5.65 -19.01
C GLU A 176 21.31 -7.10 -19.48
N GLN A 177 22.55 -7.61 -19.43
CA GLN A 177 22.85 -8.99 -19.80
C GLN A 177 22.69 -9.91 -18.58
N PRO A 178 22.01 -11.06 -18.73
CA PRO A 178 21.98 -12.10 -17.70
C PRO A 178 23.40 -12.58 -17.37
N VAL A 179 23.66 -12.78 -16.07
CA VAL A 179 24.92 -13.31 -15.55
C VAL A 179 24.63 -14.32 -14.44
N GLY A 180 25.44 -15.36 -14.36
CA GLY A 180 25.27 -16.39 -13.33
C GLY A 180 25.71 -15.91 -11.95
N ARG A 181 24.87 -16.09 -10.92
CA ARG A 181 25.28 -15.88 -9.52
C ARG A 181 26.19 -17.02 -9.09
N VAL A 182 27.32 -16.69 -8.48
CA VAL A 182 28.33 -17.66 -8.04
C VAL A 182 28.43 -17.66 -6.52
N ASP A 183 28.24 -18.84 -5.94
CA ASP A 183 28.22 -19.06 -4.49
C ASP A 183 29.23 -20.14 -4.09
N ARG A 184 29.93 -19.92 -2.99
CA ARG A 184 30.93 -20.82 -2.42
C ARG A 184 30.75 -21.01 -0.92
N CYS A 185 29.65 -20.54 -0.33
CA CYS A 185 29.42 -20.54 1.12
C CYS A 185 29.50 -21.94 1.73
N VAL A 186 28.98 -22.95 1.01
CA VAL A 186 29.07 -24.38 1.37
C VAL A 186 30.48 -24.97 1.38
N THR A 187 31.51 -24.21 0.94
CA THR A 187 32.93 -24.58 1.14
C THR A 187 33.31 -24.52 2.62
N CYS A 188 32.73 -23.59 3.37
CA CYS A 188 32.92 -23.44 4.82
C CYS A 188 31.73 -24.01 5.60
N HIS A 189 30.50 -23.72 5.16
CA HIS A 189 29.25 -24.14 5.80
C HIS A 189 28.83 -25.57 5.40
N ILE A 190 29.75 -26.52 5.55
CA ILE A 190 29.58 -27.91 5.10
C ILE A 190 28.48 -28.70 5.83
N GLY A 191 27.94 -28.17 6.92
CA GLY A 191 26.89 -28.79 7.73
C GLY A 191 25.46 -28.28 7.43
N ILE A 192 25.31 -27.25 6.60
CA ILE A 192 24.07 -26.44 6.49
C ILE A 192 22.82 -27.25 6.06
N ASP A 193 23.00 -28.35 5.33
CA ASP A 193 21.95 -29.24 4.82
C ASP A 193 21.81 -30.55 5.61
N ARG A 194 22.57 -30.74 6.70
CA ARG A 194 22.74 -32.04 7.38
C ARG A 194 21.96 -32.15 8.68
N ALA A 195 21.38 -33.33 8.92
CA ALA A 195 20.87 -33.70 10.24
C ALA A 195 22.02 -34.01 11.20
N GLY A 196 21.83 -33.73 12.50
CA GLY A 196 22.82 -34.00 13.55
C GLY A 196 23.86 -32.89 13.73
N PHE A 197 23.61 -31.70 13.15
CA PHE A 197 24.45 -30.50 13.26
C PHE A 197 23.67 -29.31 13.87
N GLU A 198 22.50 -29.57 14.45
CA GLU A 198 21.61 -28.58 15.09
C GLU A 198 22.29 -27.91 16.31
N ASP A 199 23.00 -28.67 17.15
CA ASP A 199 23.69 -28.17 18.35
C ASP A 199 25.16 -27.75 18.09
N VAL A 200 25.60 -27.71 16.84
CA VAL A 200 26.99 -27.41 16.46
C VAL A 200 27.14 -25.92 16.13
N GLY A 201 28.22 -25.29 16.60
CA GLY A 201 28.51 -23.89 16.29
C GLY A 201 28.84 -23.61 14.82
N GLN A 202 28.58 -22.39 14.36
CA GLN A 202 29.01 -21.92 13.03
C GLN A 202 30.55 -22.03 12.87
N PRO A 203 31.06 -22.37 11.67
CA PRO A 203 30.34 -22.54 10.40
C PRO A 203 29.70 -23.93 10.19
N LEU A 204 29.85 -24.86 11.14
CA LEU A 204 29.43 -26.26 10.96
C LEU A 204 27.96 -26.53 11.33
N ALA A 205 27.24 -25.53 11.83
CA ALA A 205 25.82 -25.62 12.15
C ALA A 205 24.96 -26.00 10.94
N THR A 206 23.85 -26.69 11.18
CA THR A 206 22.80 -26.88 10.17
C THR A 206 21.88 -25.66 10.06
N HIS A 207 21.03 -25.61 9.04
CA HIS A 207 20.04 -24.55 8.91
C HIS A 207 19.01 -24.60 10.06
N PRO A 208 18.73 -23.48 10.78
CA PRO A 208 17.88 -23.48 11.98
C PRO A 208 16.48 -24.08 11.78
N ASP A 209 15.89 -23.85 10.60
CA ASP A 209 14.73 -24.61 10.13
C ASP A 209 15.07 -25.24 8.76
N ARG A 210 15.76 -26.38 8.83
CA ARG A 210 16.16 -27.15 7.65
C ARG A 210 14.96 -27.74 6.91
N SER A 211 13.89 -28.08 7.63
CA SER A 211 12.65 -28.63 7.09
C SER A 211 11.94 -27.65 6.15
N LEU A 212 11.70 -26.41 6.61
CA LEU A 212 10.96 -25.41 5.87
C LEU A 212 11.79 -24.85 4.72
N TYR A 213 13.01 -24.38 5.00
CA TYR A 213 13.79 -23.64 4.01
C TYR A 213 14.58 -24.57 3.10
N ILE A 214 15.50 -25.38 3.63
CA ILE A 214 16.37 -26.26 2.81
C ILE A 214 15.58 -27.42 2.18
N GLY A 215 14.53 -27.90 2.85
CA GLY A 215 13.63 -28.92 2.31
C GLY A 215 12.85 -28.47 1.06
N LYS A 216 12.47 -27.18 1.00
CA LYS A 216 11.82 -26.56 -0.18
C LYS A 216 12.85 -25.97 -1.16
N HIS A 217 13.99 -25.51 -0.68
CA HIS A 217 15.08 -24.87 -1.45
C HIS A 217 16.42 -25.58 -1.17
N PRO A 218 16.72 -26.71 -1.84
CA PRO A 218 17.98 -27.40 -1.66
C PRO A 218 19.18 -26.48 -1.94
N SER A 219 20.12 -26.40 -1.01
CA SER A 219 21.28 -25.48 -1.11
C SER A 219 22.14 -25.74 -2.35
N ASN A 220 22.19 -26.98 -2.86
CA ASN A 220 22.88 -27.32 -4.10
C ASN A 220 22.17 -26.85 -5.39
N GLN A 221 20.92 -26.38 -5.30
CA GLN A 221 20.13 -25.83 -6.40
C GLN A 221 19.90 -24.32 -6.28
N PHE A 222 19.72 -23.81 -5.05
CA PHE A 222 19.41 -22.41 -4.77
C PHE A 222 20.56 -21.63 -4.10
N ALA A 223 21.68 -22.28 -3.78
CA ALA A 223 22.82 -21.68 -3.10
C ALA A 223 22.44 -21.02 -1.74
N CYS A 224 23.23 -20.06 -1.26
CA CYS A 224 22.98 -19.33 -0.01
C CYS A 224 22.75 -17.83 -0.28
N THR A 225 23.59 -17.24 -1.14
CA THR A 225 23.59 -15.82 -1.49
C THR A 225 22.31 -15.27 -2.12
N PRO A 226 21.41 -16.04 -2.78
CA PRO A 226 20.07 -15.53 -3.10
C PRO A 226 19.27 -15.08 -1.88
N CYS A 227 19.30 -15.86 -0.79
CA CYS A 227 18.53 -15.60 0.42
C CYS A 227 19.27 -14.70 1.41
N HIS A 228 20.59 -14.84 1.48
CA HIS A 228 21.43 -14.21 2.50
C HIS A 228 22.30 -13.05 1.99
N ASP A 229 22.35 -12.77 0.69
CA ASP A 229 23.37 -11.90 0.07
C ASP A 229 24.80 -12.29 0.53
N GLY A 230 25.70 -11.33 0.74
CA GLY A 230 27.14 -11.56 0.95
C GLY A 230 27.94 -11.66 -0.35
N GLN A 231 29.23 -11.98 -0.25
CA GLN A 231 30.14 -12.07 -1.40
C GLN A 231 30.41 -13.53 -1.74
N GLY A 232 29.46 -14.19 -2.42
CA GLY A 232 29.48 -15.64 -2.69
C GLY A 232 30.75 -16.17 -3.38
N VAL A 233 31.50 -15.33 -4.08
CA VAL A 233 32.80 -15.70 -4.71
C VAL A 233 34.00 -15.68 -3.75
N ALA A 234 33.93 -14.98 -2.62
CA ALA A 234 35.07 -14.77 -1.74
C ALA A 234 35.26 -15.94 -0.76
N LEU A 235 36.54 -16.31 -0.57
CA LEU A 235 36.97 -17.36 0.38
C LEU A 235 38.23 -16.95 1.17
N ASN A 236 38.73 -15.72 0.98
CA ASN A 236 40.01 -15.29 1.56
C ASN A 236 39.91 -14.99 3.06
N SER A 237 38.74 -14.55 3.53
CA SER A 237 38.41 -14.34 4.94
C SER A 237 36.90 -14.42 5.16
N VAL A 238 36.48 -14.51 6.43
CA VAL A 238 35.06 -14.54 6.83
C VAL A 238 34.39 -13.21 6.49
N GLU A 239 35.08 -12.10 6.78
CA GLU A 239 34.61 -10.73 6.53
C GLU A 239 34.40 -10.50 5.03
N GLN A 240 35.35 -10.94 4.19
CA GLN A 240 35.17 -10.88 2.73
C GLN A 240 34.00 -11.75 2.27
N ALA A 241 33.93 -13.03 2.68
CA ALA A 241 32.86 -13.94 2.26
C ALA A 241 31.45 -13.43 2.65
N HIS A 242 31.32 -12.84 3.84
CA HIS A 242 30.08 -12.22 4.30
C HIS A 242 29.86 -10.80 3.76
N GLY A 243 30.77 -10.24 2.97
CA GLY A 243 30.65 -8.87 2.47
C GLY A 243 30.71 -7.79 3.56
N ASP A 244 31.24 -8.10 4.74
CA ASP A 244 31.46 -7.16 5.85
C ASP A 244 32.74 -6.32 5.61
N VAL A 245 32.90 -5.81 4.38
CA VAL A 245 34.07 -5.07 3.93
C VAL A 245 33.68 -3.77 3.24
N ALA A 246 34.57 -2.77 3.31
CA ALA A 246 34.32 -1.47 2.69
C ALA A 246 34.00 -1.61 1.18
N PHE A 247 33.03 -0.82 0.72
CA PHE A 247 32.55 -0.74 -0.67
C PHE A 247 31.86 -2.01 -1.21
N TRP A 248 31.62 -3.05 -0.40
CA TRP A 248 30.74 -4.15 -0.81
C TRP A 248 29.27 -3.79 -0.56
N LEU A 249 28.47 -3.74 -1.63
CA LEU A 249 27.10 -3.20 -1.59
C LEU A 249 26.06 -4.18 -1.01
N GLN A 250 26.37 -5.48 -0.96
CA GLN A 250 25.42 -6.54 -0.57
C GLN A 250 25.99 -7.40 0.57
N PRO A 251 26.17 -6.85 1.79
CA PRO A 251 26.63 -7.62 2.95
C PRO A 251 25.64 -8.70 3.36
N LEU A 252 26.10 -9.68 4.13
CA LEU A 252 25.30 -10.82 4.56
C LEU A 252 24.12 -10.37 5.44
N LEU A 253 22.91 -10.67 4.96
CA LEU A 253 21.65 -10.44 5.65
C LEU A 253 21.53 -11.35 6.87
N ARG A 254 21.11 -10.76 8.00
CA ARG A 254 21.09 -11.43 9.30
C ARG A 254 19.73 -11.30 9.98
N GLY A 255 19.26 -12.39 10.58
CA GLY A 255 17.95 -12.43 11.26
C GLY A 255 16.80 -12.09 10.29
N PRO A 256 15.82 -11.27 10.71
CA PRO A 256 14.63 -10.95 9.91
C PRO A 256 14.92 -10.41 8.49
N GLN A 257 16.08 -9.78 8.28
CA GLN A 257 16.48 -9.22 6.97
C GLN A 257 16.48 -10.26 5.85
N GLN A 258 16.79 -11.52 6.15
CA GLN A 258 16.87 -12.61 5.17
C GLN A 258 15.52 -12.83 4.44
N GLN A 259 14.41 -12.53 5.11
CA GLN A 259 13.07 -12.61 4.51
C GLN A 259 12.84 -11.58 3.40
N SER A 260 13.67 -10.53 3.30
CA SER A 260 13.55 -9.52 2.23
C SER A 260 13.84 -10.10 0.84
N ARG A 261 14.54 -11.25 0.76
CA ARG A 261 14.88 -11.92 -0.50
C ARG A 261 13.90 -13.00 -0.93
N CYS A 262 12.99 -13.42 -0.04
CA CYS A 262 11.94 -14.38 -0.40
C CYS A 262 11.11 -13.87 -1.58
N ILE A 263 10.78 -12.57 -1.61
CA ILE A 263 10.01 -11.98 -2.71
C ILE A 263 10.81 -11.78 -4.00
N ASP A 264 12.13 -12.00 -4.06
CA ASP A 264 12.84 -11.99 -5.35
C ASP A 264 12.25 -13.09 -6.28
N CYS A 265 11.90 -14.24 -5.70
CA CYS A 265 11.27 -15.38 -6.37
C CYS A 265 9.77 -15.55 -6.09
N HIS A 266 9.28 -15.09 -4.93
CA HIS A 266 7.87 -15.17 -4.50
C HIS A 266 7.15 -13.81 -4.56
N ARG A 267 7.40 -13.00 -5.60
CA ARG A 267 6.83 -11.64 -5.79
C ARG A 267 5.32 -11.55 -5.60
N GLU A 268 4.60 -12.61 -5.97
CA GLU A 268 3.15 -12.70 -5.96
C GLU A 268 2.62 -13.51 -4.76
N VAL A 269 3.39 -13.62 -3.66
CA VAL A 269 2.99 -14.31 -2.43
C VAL A 269 3.02 -13.36 -1.23
N VAL A 270 1.86 -12.78 -0.89
CA VAL A 270 1.66 -12.15 0.42
C VAL A 270 1.44 -13.26 1.46
N ASP A 271 2.01 -13.05 2.66
CA ASP A 271 1.89 -13.97 3.81
C ASP A 271 2.52 -15.36 3.56
N LEU A 272 3.71 -15.36 2.94
CA LEU A 272 4.55 -16.54 2.76
C LEU A 272 5.01 -17.13 4.11
N GLU A 273 4.85 -18.44 4.28
CA GLU A 273 5.32 -19.20 5.45
C GLU A 273 6.82 -18.98 5.71
N GLY A 274 7.18 -18.59 6.94
CA GLY A 274 8.55 -18.23 7.30
C GLY A 274 8.97 -16.79 6.96
N ALA A 275 8.13 -16.03 6.24
CA ALA A 275 8.42 -14.65 5.80
C ALA A 275 7.46 -13.61 6.41
N GLY A 276 7.09 -13.78 7.69
CA GLY A 276 6.10 -12.94 8.37
C GLY A 276 6.49 -11.45 8.49
N ASN A 277 7.78 -11.12 8.61
CA ASN A 277 8.24 -9.73 8.76
C ASN A 277 8.04 -8.92 7.48
N ILE A 278 8.21 -9.52 6.29
CA ILE A 278 7.99 -8.81 5.02
C ILE A 278 6.50 -8.59 4.74
N ALA A 279 5.66 -9.60 4.98
CA ALA A 279 4.20 -9.45 4.87
C ALA A 279 3.68 -8.39 5.85
N LYS A 280 4.24 -8.35 7.08
CA LYS A 280 3.90 -7.31 8.05
C LYS A 280 4.39 -5.93 7.64
N GLY A 281 5.59 -5.83 7.07
CA GLY A 281 6.14 -4.59 6.53
C GLY A 281 5.32 -4.01 5.38
N GLU A 282 4.82 -4.87 4.48
CA GLU A 282 3.89 -4.47 3.42
C GLU A 282 2.58 -3.92 3.99
N GLN A 283 1.95 -4.67 4.91
CA GLN A 283 0.72 -4.23 5.57
C GLN A 283 0.91 -2.89 6.31
N LEU A 284 2.05 -2.67 6.96
CA LEU A 284 2.37 -1.39 7.60
C LEU A 284 2.55 -0.27 6.56
N PHE A 285 3.29 -0.51 5.47
CA PHE A 285 3.53 0.48 4.41
C PHE A 285 2.22 0.95 3.75
N GLU A 286 1.35 -0.01 3.40
CA GLU A 286 0.01 0.28 2.85
C GLU A 286 -0.86 1.02 3.86
N GLN A 287 -1.00 0.51 5.09
CA GLN A 287 -2.03 0.98 6.02
C GLN A 287 -1.66 2.23 6.81
N LEU A 288 -0.36 2.58 6.87
CA LEU A 288 0.12 3.87 7.35
C LEU A 288 0.14 4.94 6.24
N GLY A 289 -0.09 4.56 4.98
CA GLY A 289 -0.18 5.51 3.86
C GLY A 289 1.17 6.00 3.34
N CYS A 290 2.25 5.23 3.52
CA CYS A 290 3.58 5.61 3.05
C CYS A 290 3.60 5.88 1.53
N HIS A 291 2.79 5.14 0.75
CA HIS A 291 2.55 5.33 -0.70
C HIS A 291 1.90 6.67 -1.08
N GLY A 292 1.28 7.38 -0.11
CA GLY A 292 0.71 8.72 -0.32
C GLY A 292 1.80 9.78 -0.45
N CYS A 293 2.97 9.57 0.17
CA CYS A 293 4.12 10.46 0.04
C CYS A 293 5.20 9.87 -0.88
N HIS A 294 5.50 8.58 -0.80
CA HIS A 294 6.56 7.92 -1.57
C HIS A 294 6.01 7.21 -2.80
N LEU A 295 6.70 7.35 -3.93
CA LEU A 295 6.41 6.54 -5.12
C LEU A 295 7.01 5.13 -4.93
N VAL A 296 6.20 4.09 -5.17
CA VAL A 296 6.61 2.68 -5.20
C VAL A 296 5.80 1.94 -6.26
N ALA A 297 6.50 1.20 -7.12
CA ALA A 297 5.93 0.36 -8.17
C ALA A 297 4.93 -0.66 -7.62
N GLY A 298 3.69 -0.60 -8.10
CA GLY A 298 2.57 -1.45 -7.70
C GLY A 298 1.72 -0.91 -6.54
N TYR A 299 1.96 0.32 -6.08
CA TYR A 299 1.23 0.98 -4.98
C TYR A 299 0.72 2.38 -5.36
N GLU A 300 0.86 2.78 -6.64
CA GLU A 300 0.55 4.13 -7.13
C GLU A 300 -0.94 4.46 -7.09
N GLU A 301 -1.79 3.47 -7.36
CA GLU A 301 -3.25 3.59 -7.46
C GLU A 301 -3.98 3.20 -6.15
N LEU A 302 -3.25 3.08 -5.03
CA LEU A 302 -3.87 2.74 -3.74
C LEU A 302 -4.61 3.95 -3.14
N ASP A 303 -5.83 3.68 -2.65
CA ASP A 303 -6.70 4.66 -1.97
C ASP A 303 -5.99 5.40 -0.84
N LYS A 304 -6.26 6.70 -0.74
CA LYS A 304 -5.84 7.56 0.38
C LYS A 304 -6.25 6.96 1.73
N VAL A 305 -5.32 6.84 2.67
CA VAL A 305 -5.55 6.21 3.98
C VAL A 305 -6.21 7.12 5.01
N GLY A 306 -6.03 8.44 4.87
CA GLY A 306 -6.59 9.44 5.76
C GLY A 306 -8.07 9.71 5.46
N PRO A 307 -8.86 10.12 6.46
CA PRO A 307 -10.24 10.53 6.22
C PRO A 307 -10.31 11.73 5.27
N SER A 308 -11.35 11.78 4.43
CA SER A 308 -11.67 12.99 3.67
C SER A 308 -11.89 14.18 4.61
N LEU A 309 -11.23 15.30 4.30
CA LEU A 309 -11.32 16.57 5.03
C LEU A 309 -12.24 17.58 4.33
N ALA A 310 -12.77 17.24 3.14
CA ALA A 310 -13.69 18.07 2.34
C ALA A 310 -14.89 18.66 3.12
N ARG A 311 -15.30 18.04 4.24
CA ARG A 311 -16.43 18.46 5.09
C ARG A 311 -16.06 18.58 6.56
N VAL A 312 -14.78 18.78 6.90
CA VAL A 312 -14.34 18.63 8.30
C VAL A 312 -14.94 19.69 9.25
N SER A 313 -15.25 20.89 8.74
CA SER A 313 -15.94 21.96 9.48
C SER A 313 -17.27 21.50 10.08
N ALA A 314 -18.04 20.68 9.35
CA ALA A 314 -19.33 20.12 9.78
C ALA A 314 -19.22 18.94 10.77
N LYS A 315 -18.01 18.67 11.27
CA LYS A 315 -17.71 17.47 12.07
C LYS A 315 -16.96 17.78 13.34
N VAL A 316 -16.02 18.71 13.33
CA VAL A 316 -15.07 18.90 14.43
C VAL A 316 -15.10 20.29 15.02
N ASP A 317 -14.71 20.36 16.28
CA ASP A 317 -14.46 21.63 16.97
C ASP A 317 -13.18 22.31 16.43
N PRO A 318 -13.14 23.65 16.28
CA PRO A 318 -11.96 24.40 15.85
C PRO A 318 -10.69 24.17 16.69
N GLN A 319 -10.79 24.10 18.02
CA GLN A 319 -9.66 23.85 18.90
C GLN A 319 -9.14 22.44 18.67
N TRP A 320 -10.05 21.45 18.67
CA TRP A 320 -9.68 20.05 18.45
C TRP A 320 -8.94 19.86 17.11
N LEU A 321 -9.31 20.58 16.07
CA LEU A 321 -8.63 20.50 14.77
C LEU A 321 -7.16 20.95 14.86
N VAL A 322 -6.88 22.04 15.56
CA VAL A 322 -5.51 22.53 15.79
C VAL A 322 -4.71 21.53 16.63
N ASP A 323 -5.26 21.10 17.77
CA ASP A 323 -4.61 20.14 18.68
C ASP A 323 -4.27 18.81 17.96
N TRP A 324 -5.18 18.33 17.11
CA TRP A 324 -5.00 17.10 16.33
C TRP A 324 -3.94 17.25 15.24
N ILE A 325 -3.82 18.42 14.60
CA ILE A 325 -2.78 18.69 13.60
C ILE A 325 -1.41 18.83 14.28
N GLN A 326 -1.36 19.46 15.46
CA GLN A 326 -0.14 19.65 16.23
C GLN A 326 0.42 18.34 16.80
N ASN A 327 -0.43 17.56 17.50
CA ASN A 327 0.00 16.33 18.18
C ASN A 327 -1.13 15.27 18.26
N PRO A 328 -1.38 14.52 17.18
CA PRO A 328 -2.47 13.55 17.15
C PRO A 328 -2.27 12.38 18.14
N GLN A 329 -1.03 12.10 18.56
CA GLN A 329 -0.69 11.09 19.57
C GLN A 329 -1.12 11.49 20.98
N ALA A 330 -1.15 12.78 21.32
CA ALA A 330 -1.67 13.24 22.62
C ALA A 330 -3.18 12.93 22.77
N PHE A 331 -3.93 13.07 21.68
CA PHE A 331 -5.34 12.70 21.65
C PHE A 331 -5.57 11.19 21.58
N ARG A 332 -4.86 10.49 20.67
CA ARG A 332 -4.92 9.02 20.49
C ARG A 332 -3.52 8.44 20.29
N PRO A 333 -2.86 7.87 21.32
CA PRO A 333 -1.47 7.40 21.23
C PRO A 333 -1.21 6.40 20.09
N ARG A 334 -2.13 5.46 19.85
CA ARG A 334 -2.03 4.40 18.85
C ARG A 334 -2.53 4.80 17.45
N THR A 335 -2.62 6.11 17.19
CA THR A 335 -3.07 6.66 15.89
C THR A 335 -2.10 6.36 14.74
N LYS A 336 -2.65 6.25 13.52
CA LYS A 336 -1.90 6.15 12.26
C LYS A 336 -1.45 7.52 11.71
N MET A 337 -2.12 8.60 12.11
CA MET A 337 -1.76 9.97 11.70
C MET A 337 -0.39 10.32 12.31
N PRO A 338 0.64 10.62 11.51
CA PRO A 338 1.96 10.90 12.04
C PRO A 338 2.02 12.32 12.63
N ASN A 339 3.00 12.56 13.51
CA ASN A 339 3.28 13.88 14.05
C ASN A 339 4.18 14.66 13.07
N TYR A 340 3.67 15.76 12.53
CA TYR A 340 4.40 16.62 11.60
C TYR A 340 5.39 17.57 12.29
N MET A 341 5.39 17.61 13.63
CA MET A 341 6.25 18.45 14.47
C MET A 341 6.17 19.92 14.07
N PHE A 342 4.93 20.39 13.94
CA PHE A 342 4.54 21.78 13.70
C PHE A 342 4.61 22.61 14.98
N SER A 343 4.87 23.90 14.85
CA SER A 343 4.57 24.89 15.89
C SER A 343 3.06 25.14 16.02
N ASP A 344 2.63 25.82 17.10
CA ASP A 344 1.24 26.24 17.30
C ASP A 344 0.75 27.11 16.11
N GLU A 345 1.59 28.00 15.62
CA GLU A 345 1.31 28.87 14.47
C GLU A 345 1.15 28.07 13.17
N GLU A 346 2.06 27.11 12.90
CA GLU A 346 1.99 26.25 11.73
C GLU A 346 0.74 25.33 11.77
N ALA A 347 0.45 24.74 12.93
CA ALA A 347 -0.73 23.90 13.12
C ALA A 347 -2.03 24.69 12.95
N THR A 348 -2.11 25.91 13.50
CA THR A 348 -3.25 26.81 13.32
C THR A 348 -3.38 27.26 11.86
N ALA A 349 -2.27 27.49 11.14
CA ALA A 349 -2.29 27.82 9.73
C ALA A 349 -2.84 26.66 8.88
N VAL A 350 -2.32 25.45 9.07
CA VAL A 350 -2.84 24.23 8.41
C VAL A 350 -4.33 24.06 8.72
N ALA A 351 -4.74 24.22 9.98
CA ALA A 351 -6.15 24.15 10.38
C ALA A 351 -7.01 25.19 9.66
N ALA A 352 -6.55 26.44 9.53
CA ALA A 352 -7.28 27.51 8.85
C ALA A 352 -7.60 27.16 7.38
N TYR A 353 -6.63 26.60 6.64
CA TYR A 353 -6.88 26.18 5.25
C TYR A 353 -7.88 25.01 5.17
N VAL A 354 -7.68 23.98 5.99
CA VAL A 354 -8.56 22.80 5.98
C VAL A 354 -9.99 23.19 6.42
N TRP A 355 -10.11 24.11 7.38
CA TRP A 355 -11.39 24.65 7.84
C TRP A 355 -12.09 25.39 6.69
N THR A 356 -11.48 26.47 6.18
CA THR A 356 -12.06 27.34 5.14
C THR A 356 -12.40 26.59 3.85
N SER A 357 -11.50 25.73 3.35
CA SER A 357 -11.74 24.92 2.14
C SER A 357 -12.88 23.90 2.27
N SER A 358 -13.31 23.58 3.51
CA SER A 358 -14.38 22.61 3.79
C SER A 358 -15.75 23.23 4.14
N GLN A 359 -15.86 24.55 4.25
CA GLN A 359 -17.09 25.19 4.77
C GLN A 359 -18.30 25.02 3.86
N GLU A 360 -18.13 25.16 2.54
CA GLU A 360 -19.25 25.08 1.58
C GLU A 360 -19.86 23.66 1.58
N ASP A 361 -19.04 22.63 1.33
CA ASP A 361 -19.46 21.22 1.37
C ASP A 361 -19.95 20.77 2.76
N GLY A 362 -19.40 21.36 3.83
CA GLY A 362 -19.79 21.12 5.21
C GLY A 362 -21.20 21.62 5.49
N ALA A 363 -21.45 22.91 5.26
CA ALA A 363 -22.76 23.52 5.45
C ALA A 363 -23.83 22.90 4.52
N GLU A 364 -23.47 22.54 3.28
CA GLU A 364 -24.35 21.84 2.35
C GLU A 364 -24.69 20.40 2.81
N TRP A 365 -23.81 19.76 3.59
CA TRP A 365 -24.09 18.48 4.24
C TRP A 365 -24.95 18.65 5.49
N GLU A 366 -24.64 19.61 6.37
CA GLU A 366 -25.42 19.91 7.58
C GLU A 366 -26.87 20.27 7.27
N ALA A 367 -27.10 21.10 6.25
CA ALA A 367 -28.44 21.52 5.81
C ALA A 367 -29.34 20.36 5.33
N ARG A 368 -28.78 19.16 5.12
CA ARG A 368 -29.49 17.92 4.77
C ARG A 368 -29.72 16.99 5.96
N GLN A 369 -29.14 17.26 7.12
CA GLN A 369 -29.28 16.40 8.30
C GLN A 369 -30.53 16.74 9.11
N VAL A 370 -30.92 15.82 10.00
CA VAL A 370 -31.99 16.02 10.98
C VAL A 370 -31.39 16.69 12.21
N SER A 371 -31.90 17.86 12.61
CA SER A 371 -31.43 18.58 13.80
C SER A 371 -31.89 17.92 15.10
N ASP A 372 -33.20 17.68 15.26
CA ASP A 372 -33.70 16.91 16.41
C ASP A 372 -33.50 15.40 16.19
N THR A 373 -32.29 14.94 16.49
CA THR A 373 -31.93 13.52 16.46
C THR A 373 -32.46 12.75 17.67
N GLY A 374 -32.86 13.43 18.76
CA GLY A 374 -33.21 12.82 20.04
C GLY A 374 -32.06 12.11 20.77
N VAL A 375 -30.79 12.39 20.39
CA VAL A 375 -29.61 11.86 21.09
C VAL A 375 -29.48 12.52 22.46
N ASP A 376 -29.35 11.72 23.52
CA ASP A 376 -29.28 12.18 24.91
C ASP A 376 -28.38 11.27 25.75
N ALA A 377 -27.18 11.75 26.06
CA ALA A 377 -26.21 11.04 26.90
C ALA A 377 -26.57 11.02 28.39
N SER A 378 -27.57 11.80 28.82
CA SER A 378 -28.05 11.83 30.21
C SER A 378 -29.18 10.83 30.47
N ASN A 379 -29.77 10.25 29.43
CA ASN A 379 -30.81 9.23 29.53
C ASN A 379 -30.18 7.82 29.73
N PRO A 380 -30.30 7.22 30.93
CA PRO A 380 -29.64 5.94 31.22
C PRO A 380 -30.24 4.75 30.46
N GLU A 381 -31.53 4.79 30.11
CA GLU A 381 -32.17 3.72 29.34
C GLU A 381 -31.65 3.71 27.90
N LEU A 382 -31.53 4.89 27.29
CA LEU A 382 -31.03 5.08 25.93
C LEU A 382 -29.52 4.78 25.81
N VAL A 383 -28.75 5.11 26.85
CA VAL A 383 -27.32 4.75 26.96
C VAL A 383 -27.14 3.23 27.08
N ALA A 384 -27.94 2.56 27.92
CA ALA A 384 -27.88 1.11 28.09
C ALA A 384 -28.30 0.35 26.81
N GLU A 385 -29.32 0.84 26.11
CA GLU A 385 -29.69 0.34 24.77
C GLU A 385 -28.52 0.52 23.79
N GLY A 386 -27.86 1.69 23.81
CA GLY A 386 -26.72 2.00 22.94
C GLY A 386 -25.51 1.09 23.17
N GLU A 387 -25.19 0.80 24.43
CA GLU A 387 -24.15 -0.15 24.80
C GLU A 387 -24.46 -1.56 24.30
N LEU A 388 -25.70 -2.03 24.50
CA LEU A 388 -26.15 -3.35 24.05
C LEU A 388 -26.04 -3.48 22.52
N VAL A 389 -26.56 -2.50 21.78
CA VAL A 389 -26.48 -2.45 20.31
C VAL A 389 -25.02 -2.42 19.86
N PHE A 390 -24.18 -1.57 20.44
CA PHE A 390 -22.76 -1.45 20.08
C PHE A 390 -21.99 -2.77 20.24
N ASN A 391 -22.24 -3.48 21.35
CA ASN A 391 -21.62 -4.78 21.62
C ASN A 391 -22.14 -5.89 20.69
N GLN A 392 -23.42 -5.88 20.33
CA GLN A 392 -24.05 -6.96 19.57
C GLN A 392 -23.96 -6.82 18.05
N VAL A 393 -24.17 -5.63 17.46
CA VAL A 393 -24.36 -5.53 16.00
C VAL A 393 -23.07 -5.64 15.17
N GLY A 394 -21.90 -5.63 15.82
CA GLY A 394 -20.60 -5.85 15.19
C GLY A 394 -19.59 -4.70 15.30
N CYS A 395 -19.92 -3.59 15.98
CA CYS A 395 -19.00 -2.44 16.11
C CYS A 395 -17.64 -2.83 16.67
N ARG A 396 -17.60 -3.80 17.59
CA ARG A 396 -16.37 -4.30 18.25
C ARG A 396 -15.42 -5.12 17.38
N GLY A 397 -15.82 -5.51 16.17
CA GLY A 397 -14.91 -6.10 15.17
C GLY A 397 -13.92 -5.09 14.58
N CYS A 398 -14.17 -3.79 14.76
CA CYS A 398 -13.29 -2.69 14.36
C CYS A 398 -12.91 -1.77 15.52
N HIS A 399 -13.86 -1.44 16.41
CA HIS A 399 -13.72 -0.35 17.38
C HIS A 399 -13.58 -0.85 18.82
N ALA A 400 -12.66 -0.23 19.56
CA ALA A 400 -12.56 -0.30 21.01
C ALA A 400 -13.15 0.98 21.66
N VAL A 401 -13.56 0.87 22.92
CA VAL A 401 -14.27 1.94 23.67
C VAL A 401 -13.65 2.29 25.03
N GLY A 402 -12.85 1.41 25.65
CA GLY A 402 -11.99 1.78 26.78
C GLY A 402 -10.65 2.33 26.31
N GLU A 403 -10.01 3.25 27.05
CA GLU A 403 -8.78 3.95 26.61
C GLU A 403 -7.60 3.01 26.29
N GLU A 404 -7.40 1.97 27.10
CA GLU A 404 -6.34 0.96 26.89
C GLU A 404 -6.78 -0.21 25.99
N GLN A 405 -8.06 -0.27 25.59
CA GLN A 405 -8.58 -1.38 24.79
C GLN A 405 -8.17 -1.24 23.31
N VAL A 406 -7.86 -2.37 22.69
CA VAL A 406 -7.60 -2.49 21.25
C VAL A 406 -8.51 -3.56 20.68
N SER A 407 -9.16 -3.27 19.55
CA SER A 407 -10.04 -4.23 18.84
C SER A 407 -9.23 -5.09 17.86
N ARG A 408 -8.47 -4.46 16.96
CA ARG A 408 -7.44 -5.10 16.12
C ARG A 408 -6.21 -4.21 16.05
N SER A 409 -5.04 -4.79 16.30
CA SER A 409 -3.74 -4.14 16.12
C SER A 409 -3.29 -4.18 14.66
N LEU A 410 -2.95 -3.03 14.09
CA LEU A 410 -2.25 -2.91 12.80
C LEU A 410 -0.74 -3.14 12.95
N GLY A 411 -0.12 -2.56 13.97
CA GLY A 411 1.27 -2.79 14.37
C GLY A 411 1.34 -3.14 15.85
N VAL A 412 2.53 -3.18 16.46
CA VAL A 412 2.61 -3.35 17.92
C VAL A 412 1.84 -2.22 18.63
N ASP A 413 2.04 -0.98 18.16
CA ASP A 413 1.49 0.24 18.77
C ASP A 413 0.60 1.08 17.85
N LYS A 414 -0.10 0.42 16.92
CA LYS A 414 -1.05 1.05 15.99
C LYS A 414 -2.38 0.31 15.97
N ASP A 415 -3.48 1.05 16.06
CA ASP A 415 -4.82 0.48 15.95
C ASP A 415 -5.23 0.38 14.47
N TRP A 416 -5.96 -0.69 14.11
CA TRP A 416 -6.47 -0.84 12.75
C TRP A 416 -7.57 0.19 12.44
N ALA A 417 -8.53 0.33 13.33
CA ALA A 417 -9.60 1.32 13.30
C ALA A 417 -9.58 2.13 14.60
N PRO A 418 -10.06 3.38 14.60
CA PRO A 418 -9.84 4.30 15.72
C PRO A 418 -10.59 3.84 16.98
N ASN A 419 -9.89 3.81 18.12
CA ASN A 419 -10.52 3.78 19.44
C ASN A 419 -11.45 5.00 19.62
N LEU A 420 -12.64 4.74 20.19
CA LEU A 420 -13.77 5.66 20.33
C LEU A 420 -13.95 6.21 21.75
N SER A 421 -13.10 5.85 22.72
CA SER A 421 -13.16 6.31 24.13
C SER A 421 -13.19 7.82 24.33
N ARG A 422 -12.75 8.60 23.33
CA ARG A 422 -12.72 10.07 23.34
C ARG A 422 -13.51 10.67 22.19
N VAL A 423 -14.45 9.93 21.58
CA VAL A 423 -15.08 10.36 20.32
C VAL A 423 -15.89 11.67 20.46
N ALA A 424 -16.53 11.92 21.61
CA ALA A 424 -17.29 13.15 21.84
C ALA A 424 -16.42 14.41 22.01
N MET A 425 -15.13 14.28 22.35
CA MET A 425 -14.23 15.43 22.47
C MET A 425 -13.98 16.14 21.13
N LYS A 426 -14.32 15.49 20.01
CA LYS A 426 -14.05 16.00 18.66
C LYS A 426 -15.29 16.20 17.79
N THR A 427 -16.49 15.90 18.29
CA THR A 427 -17.72 15.89 17.49
C THR A 427 -18.96 15.78 18.38
N ASN A 428 -20.14 16.08 17.83
CA ASN A 428 -21.40 16.13 18.56
C ASN A 428 -22.34 14.94 18.27
N GLY A 429 -23.46 14.88 19.00
CA GLY A 429 -24.45 13.80 18.86
C GLY A 429 -25.16 13.75 17.50
N GLU A 430 -25.41 14.91 16.87
CA GLU A 430 -26.06 15.00 15.56
C GLU A 430 -25.15 14.40 14.47
N PHE A 431 -23.86 14.75 14.49
CA PHE A 431 -22.86 14.16 13.61
C PHE A 431 -22.74 12.64 13.84
N LEU A 432 -22.63 12.19 15.10
CA LEU A 432 -22.52 10.77 15.41
C LEU A 432 -23.71 9.97 14.86
N TYR A 433 -24.94 10.48 15.08
CA TYR A 433 -26.17 9.87 14.57
C TYR A 433 -26.17 9.74 13.05
N ALA A 434 -25.87 10.83 12.34
CA ALA A 434 -25.79 10.82 10.88
C ALA A 434 -24.70 9.88 10.36
N TRP A 435 -23.54 9.87 11.02
CA TRP A 435 -22.38 9.06 10.64
C TRP A 435 -22.58 7.56 10.85
N VAL A 436 -23.14 7.11 11.98
CA VAL A 436 -23.39 5.67 12.20
C VAL A 436 -24.55 5.14 11.35
N LYS A 437 -25.49 6.01 10.96
CA LYS A 437 -26.63 5.67 10.11
C LYS A 437 -26.24 5.58 8.63
N ASN A 438 -25.49 6.56 8.11
CA ASN A 438 -25.08 6.61 6.70
C ASN A 438 -23.67 7.21 6.53
N PRO A 439 -22.59 6.44 6.80
CA PRO A 439 -21.22 6.94 6.69
C PRO A 439 -20.84 7.28 5.24
N LYS A 440 -21.42 6.59 4.25
CA LYS A 440 -21.23 6.85 2.81
C LYS A 440 -21.77 8.22 2.40
N GLY A 441 -22.83 8.69 3.05
CA GLY A 441 -23.41 10.03 2.82
C GLY A 441 -22.49 11.18 3.21
N TYR A 442 -21.62 11.00 4.21
CA TYR A 442 -20.57 11.98 4.55
C TYR A 442 -19.31 11.78 3.69
N ASN A 443 -18.85 10.54 3.49
CA ASN A 443 -17.69 10.21 2.66
C ASN A 443 -17.95 8.96 1.79
N ALA A 444 -18.03 9.13 0.48
CA ALA A 444 -18.29 8.05 -0.49
C ALA A 444 -17.25 6.92 -0.45
N HIS A 445 -16.00 7.22 -0.10
CA HIS A 445 -14.86 6.29 -0.03
C HIS A 445 -14.53 5.87 1.43
N THR A 446 -15.51 5.97 2.34
CA THR A 446 -15.32 5.56 3.73
C THR A 446 -15.00 4.06 3.84
N ARG A 447 -14.06 3.69 4.73
CA ARG A 447 -13.85 2.28 5.10
C ARG A 447 -14.83 1.80 6.17
N MET A 448 -15.59 2.70 6.80
CA MET A 448 -16.61 2.33 7.79
C MET A 448 -17.89 1.85 7.06
N PRO A 449 -18.28 0.57 7.21
CA PRO A 449 -19.47 0.04 6.56
C PRO A 449 -20.75 0.52 7.25
N SER A 450 -21.91 0.33 6.59
CA SER A 450 -23.21 0.44 7.26
C SER A 450 -23.54 -0.85 7.99
N LEU A 451 -23.86 -0.74 9.28
CA LEU A 451 -24.46 -1.82 10.09
C LEU A 451 -26.00 -1.81 10.04
N ARG A 452 -26.58 -1.02 9.12
CA ARG A 452 -28.03 -0.93 8.86
C ARG A 452 -28.82 -0.65 10.15
N LEU A 453 -28.33 0.30 10.94
CA LEU A 453 -28.96 0.72 12.19
C LEU A 453 -30.31 1.40 11.90
N SER A 454 -31.33 1.07 12.68
CA SER A 454 -32.57 1.86 12.73
C SER A 454 -32.34 3.22 13.37
N ASP A 455 -33.29 4.15 13.22
CA ASP A 455 -33.26 5.48 13.85
C ASP A 455 -33.11 5.41 15.38
N GLN A 456 -33.72 4.41 16.03
CA GLN A 456 -33.57 4.21 17.46
C GLN A 456 -32.19 3.67 17.82
N GLU A 457 -31.71 2.65 17.11
CA GLU A 457 -30.37 2.07 17.32
C GLU A 457 -29.26 3.11 17.11
N ALA A 458 -29.35 3.91 16.04
CA ALA A 458 -28.37 4.96 15.74
C ALA A 458 -28.35 6.06 16.82
N ARG A 459 -29.52 6.44 17.34
CA ARG A 459 -29.67 7.39 18.45
C ARG A 459 -29.07 6.83 19.74
N ALA A 460 -29.41 5.58 20.08
CA ALA A 460 -28.96 4.90 21.29
C ALA A 460 -27.43 4.76 21.30
N VAL A 461 -26.84 4.23 20.22
CA VAL A 461 -25.38 4.12 20.05
C VAL A 461 -24.69 5.47 20.15
N SER A 462 -25.26 6.52 19.55
CA SER A 462 -24.69 7.88 19.65
C SER A 462 -24.72 8.41 21.08
N SER A 463 -25.82 8.19 21.81
CA SER A 463 -25.95 8.56 23.23
C SER A 463 -24.95 7.84 24.11
N TYR A 464 -24.75 6.53 23.90
CA TYR A 464 -23.73 5.73 24.56
C TYR A 464 -22.31 6.26 24.30
N LEU A 465 -21.95 6.50 23.03
CA LEU A 465 -20.63 7.02 22.63
C LEU A 465 -20.33 8.40 23.23
N LEU A 466 -21.35 9.25 23.40
CA LEU A 466 -21.24 10.49 24.15
C LEU A 466 -21.03 10.24 25.65
N SER A 467 -21.78 9.33 26.27
CA SER A 467 -21.72 9.07 27.72
C SER A 467 -20.40 8.46 28.21
N ILE A 468 -19.70 7.69 27.37
CA ILE A 468 -18.40 7.09 27.72
C ILE A 468 -17.22 8.04 27.48
N SER A 469 -17.44 9.11 26.71
CA SER A 469 -16.37 10.05 26.38
C SER A 469 -16.17 11.03 27.54
N PRO A 470 -14.91 11.33 27.95
CA PRO A 470 -14.68 12.37 28.95
C PRO A 470 -15.13 13.73 28.41
N THR A 471 -15.73 14.54 29.26
CA THR A 471 -16.08 15.93 28.96
C THR A 471 -14.81 16.76 28.79
N MET A 472 -14.65 17.44 27.66
CA MET A 472 -13.58 18.39 27.45
C MET A 472 -13.91 19.69 28.22
N GLU A 473 -13.06 20.07 29.18
CA GLU A 473 -13.15 21.41 29.76
C GLU A 473 -12.66 22.44 28.71
N PRO A 474 -13.39 23.54 28.47
CA PRO A 474 -12.97 24.54 27.50
C PRO A 474 -11.74 25.30 28.00
N ASP A 475 -10.68 25.33 27.20
CA ASP A 475 -9.46 26.08 27.48
C ASP A 475 -9.73 27.60 27.46
N PRO A 476 -9.25 28.41 28.43
CA PRO A 476 -9.33 29.86 28.35
C PRO A 476 -8.64 30.51 27.13
N GLU A 477 -7.75 29.82 26.42
CA GLU A 477 -7.10 30.28 25.17
C GLU A 477 -7.72 29.63 23.91
N THR A 478 -9.06 29.48 23.85
CA THR A 478 -9.74 28.86 22.69
C THR A 478 -9.40 29.49 21.33
N VAL A 479 -8.98 28.65 20.39
CA VAL A 479 -8.95 28.93 18.95
C VAL A 479 -10.38 29.24 18.49
N THR A 480 -10.58 30.46 18.00
CA THR A 480 -11.90 30.88 17.50
C THR A 480 -12.06 30.58 16.01
N VAL A 481 -13.30 30.38 15.56
CA VAL A 481 -13.64 30.25 14.12
C VAL A 481 -13.07 31.42 13.31
N ALA A 482 -13.12 32.64 13.84
CA ALA A 482 -12.57 33.83 13.19
C ALA A 482 -11.03 33.79 12.99
N MET A 483 -10.29 33.03 13.80
CA MET A 483 -8.85 32.81 13.60
C MET A 483 -8.58 31.82 12.47
N LEU A 484 -9.46 30.83 12.27
CA LEU A 484 -9.38 29.86 11.17
C LEU A 484 -9.89 30.43 9.85
N GLU A 485 -10.76 31.45 9.87
CA GLU A 485 -11.30 32.12 8.68
C GLU A 485 -10.41 33.25 8.12
N ASP A 486 -9.26 33.50 8.74
CA ASP A 486 -8.25 34.45 8.29
C ASP A 486 -7.62 34.02 6.93
N PRO A 487 -7.82 34.77 5.83
CA PRO A 487 -7.34 34.37 4.52
C PRO A 487 -5.81 34.32 4.38
N GLU A 488 -5.08 35.17 5.10
CA GLU A 488 -3.61 35.17 5.04
C GLU A 488 -3.06 33.92 5.73
N ARG A 489 -3.64 33.57 6.89
CA ARG A 489 -3.34 32.33 7.61
C ARG A 489 -3.74 31.08 6.80
N ALA A 490 -4.86 31.12 6.09
CA ALA A 490 -5.27 30.02 5.21
C ALA A 490 -4.30 29.78 4.03
N GLU A 491 -3.80 30.83 3.37
CA GLU A 491 -2.78 30.64 2.31
C GLU A 491 -1.41 30.20 2.86
N GLN A 492 -1.05 30.57 4.09
CA GLN A 492 0.11 29.98 4.79
C GLN A 492 -0.09 28.47 5.04
N GLY A 493 -1.26 28.08 5.55
CA GLY A 493 -1.63 26.68 5.76
C GLY A 493 -1.59 25.84 4.48
N LYS A 494 -2.10 26.40 3.39
CA LYS A 494 -2.05 25.80 2.04
C LYS A 494 -0.63 25.52 1.58
N ALA A 495 0.30 26.44 1.82
CA ALA A 495 1.71 26.27 1.49
C ALA A 495 2.37 25.16 2.36
N LEU A 496 2.04 25.11 3.65
CA LEU A 496 2.49 24.04 4.55
C LEU A 496 1.95 22.67 4.13
N ILE A 497 0.65 22.57 3.80
CA ILE A 497 0.02 21.31 3.36
C ILE A 497 0.66 20.76 2.09
N ARG A 498 1.01 21.64 1.13
CA ARG A 498 1.77 21.26 -0.06
C ARG A 498 3.18 20.78 0.29
N LYS A 499 3.91 21.55 1.10
CA LYS A 499 5.28 21.22 1.54
C LYS A 499 5.36 19.87 2.24
N TYR A 500 4.37 19.55 3.07
CA TYR A 500 4.31 18.33 3.89
C TYR A 500 3.42 17.22 3.29
N GLY A 501 2.87 17.43 2.08
CA GLY A 501 2.20 16.40 1.29
C GLY A 501 0.91 15.84 1.89
N CYS A 502 0.19 16.58 2.73
CA CYS A 502 -0.97 16.03 3.45
C CYS A 502 -2.08 15.54 2.48
N ALA A 503 -2.17 16.15 1.29
CA ALA A 503 -3.06 15.72 0.20
C ALA A 503 -2.75 14.30 -0.34
N GLY A 504 -1.56 13.75 -0.11
CA GLY A 504 -1.23 12.36 -0.42
C GLY A 504 -1.99 11.35 0.46
N CYS A 505 -2.32 11.74 1.70
CA CYS A 505 -3.10 10.92 2.63
C CYS A 505 -4.56 11.35 2.75
N HIS A 506 -4.90 12.60 2.43
CA HIS A 506 -6.24 13.16 2.62
C HIS A 506 -6.86 13.68 1.31
N THR A 507 -8.18 13.60 1.19
CA THR A 507 -8.93 14.42 0.24
C THR A 507 -9.13 15.80 0.86
N ILE A 508 -8.58 16.83 0.23
CA ILE A 508 -8.62 18.24 0.64
C ILE A 508 -9.06 19.04 -0.58
N ASN A 509 -10.05 19.91 -0.41
CA ASN A 509 -10.67 20.66 -1.51
C ASN A 509 -9.67 21.64 -2.14
N GLY A 510 -9.51 21.57 -3.46
CA GLY A 510 -8.56 22.38 -4.23
C GLY A 510 -7.12 21.84 -4.22
N MET A 511 -6.92 20.59 -3.79
CA MET A 511 -5.63 19.88 -3.74
C MET A 511 -5.71 18.46 -4.31
N GLU A 512 -6.69 18.18 -5.17
CA GLU A 512 -6.97 16.86 -5.72
C GLU A 512 -5.83 16.33 -6.61
N ASN A 513 -5.08 17.26 -7.23
CA ASN A 513 -4.02 16.98 -8.21
C ASN A 513 -2.60 17.22 -7.67
N GLU A 514 -2.42 17.40 -6.36
CA GLU A 514 -1.09 17.59 -5.76
C GLU A 514 -0.24 16.31 -5.87
N SER A 515 1.04 16.46 -6.18
CA SER A 515 1.96 15.35 -6.41
C SER A 515 2.58 14.80 -5.11
N ARG A 516 3.12 13.58 -5.21
CA ARG A 516 3.93 12.94 -4.16
C ARG A 516 5.19 13.76 -3.86
N ILE A 517 5.49 13.96 -2.57
CA ILE A 517 6.65 14.75 -2.09
C ILE A 517 7.86 13.92 -1.65
N GLY A 518 7.67 12.62 -1.40
CA GLY A 518 8.68 11.71 -0.90
C GLY A 518 9.55 11.16 -2.01
N VAL A 519 10.75 10.71 -1.65
CA VAL A 519 11.65 10.02 -2.59
C VAL A 519 11.01 8.75 -3.15
N GLU A 520 11.40 8.39 -4.37
CA GLU A 520 11.14 7.09 -4.99
C GLU A 520 11.73 5.97 -4.12
N LEU A 521 10.98 4.88 -3.89
CA LEU A 521 11.40 3.77 -3.04
C LEU A 521 11.40 2.37 -3.70
N SER A 522 11.05 2.23 -4.99
CA SER A 522 10.97 0.93 -5.70
C SER A 522 12.29 0.16 -5.75
N ALA A 523 13.40 0.89 -5.85
CA ALA A 523 14.76 0.33 -5.87
C ALA A 523 15.60 0.76 -4.65
N PHE A 524 14.98 1.22 -3.55
CA PHE A 524 15.68 1.85 -2.43
C PHE A 524 16.75 0.97 -1.75
N ALA A 525 16.59 -0.35 -1.79
CA ALA A 525 17.57 -1.30 -1.25
C ALA A 525 18.87 -1.37 -2.06
N ALA A 526 18.89 -0.87 -3.31
CA ALA A 526 20.09 -0.83 -4.15
C ALA A 526 21.03 0.34 -3.81
N LYS A 527 20.58 1.30 -2.99
CA LYS A 527 21.35 2.52 -2.69
C LYS A 527 22.63 2.24 -1.90
N GLY A 528 23.75 2.73 -2.42
CA GLY A 528 25.04 2.70 -1.75
C GLY A 528 25.07 3.60 -0.51
N ILE A 529 26.04 3.38 0.38
CA ILE A 529 26.19 4.18 1.62
C ILE A 529 26.52 5.64 1.28
N GLU A 530 27.24 5.86 0.17
CA GLU A 530 27.58 7.14 -0.43
C GLU A 530 26.37 7.93 -0.97
N GLU A 531 25.23 7.28 -1.22
CA GLU A 531 23.97 7.93 -1.59
C GLU A 531 23.11 8.30 -0.38
N LEU A 532 23.48 7.86 0.83
CA LEU A 532 22.71 8.08 2.05
C LEU A 532 23.26 9.28 2.82
N PHE A 533 22.44 10.32 2.96
CA PHE A 533 22.81 11.52 3.70
C PHE A 533 22.65 11.32 5.23
N PHE A 534 23.77 11.30 5.96
CA PHE A 534 23.79 11.17 7.43
C PHE A 534 23.72 12.51 8.19
N GLY A 535 23.72 13.65 7.50
CA GLY A 535 23.59 14.98 8.11
C GLY A 535 24.53 15.23 9.29
N ASN A 536 23.99 15.78 10.39
CA ASN A 536 24.74 16.06 11.61
C ASN A 536 24.53 15.00 12.71
N ALA A 537 24.06 13.80 12.35
CA ALA A 537 23.84 12.73 13.31
C ALA A 537 25.16 12.21 13.90
N LYS A 538 25.16 11.85 15.18
CA LYS A 538 26.33 11.31 15.91
C LYS A 538 26.01 9.93 16.48
N GLY A 539 27.01 9.04 16.51
CA GLY A 539 26.89 7.72 17.13
C GLY A 539 25.96 6.75 16.38
N ILE A 540 25.66 7.02 15.11
CA ILE A 540 24.94 6.12 14.21
C ILE A 540 25.99 5.46 13.30
N ASP A 541 25.95 4.14 13.15
CA ASP A 541 26.86 3.44 12.24
C ASP A 541 26.60 3.87 10.78
N HIS A 542 27.66 4.09 10.01
CA HIS A 542 27.55 4.51 8.61
C HIS A 542 27.24 3.31 7.69
N ASN A 543 26.00 2.80 7.77
CA ASN A 543 25.49 1.74 6.91
C ASN A 543 23.98 1.89 6.66
N TRP A 544 23.46 1.25 5.60
CA TRP A 544 22.05 1.30 5.20
C TRP A 544 21.08 0.89 6.33
N ASN A 545 21.49 -0.08 7.17
CA ASN A 545 20.65 -0.62 8.23
C ASN A 545 20.44 0.37 9.38
N ALA A 546 21.51 1.01 9.84
CA ALA A 546 21.44 2.07 10.85
C ALA A 546 20.79 3.34 10.28
N TRP A 547 21.05 3.67 9.01
CA TRP A 547 20.42 4.81 8.33
C TRP A 547 18.88 4.67 8.28
N THR A 548 18.38 3.53 7.78
CA THR A 548 16.94 3.28 7.67
C THR A 548 16.25 3.17 9.02
N TYR A 549 16.92 2.59 10.02
CA TYR A 549 16.40 2.54 11.38
C TYR A 549 16.24 3.95 11.96
N GLY A 550 17.30 4.77 11.92
CA GLY A 550 17.25 6.15 12.40
C GLY A 550 16.22 7.00 11.65
N LYS A 551 16.05 6.81 10.33
CA LYS A 551 15.05 7.53 9.54
C LYS A 551 13.60 7.19 9.91
N LEU A 552 13.32 5.95 10.34
CA LEU A 552 11.97 5.52 10.73
C LEU A 552 11.67 5.82 12.20
N GLU A 553 12.68 5.79 13.08
CA GLU A 553 12.55 6.12 14.51
C GLU A 553 12.47 7.64 14.76
N ASN A 554 13.36 8.40 14.11
CA ASN A 554 13.41 9.86 14.17
C ASN A 554 13.66 10.44 12.76
N PRO A 555 12.60 10.71 11.99
CA PRO A 555 12.73 11.19 10.61
C PRO A 555 13.53 12.49 10.40
N ARG A 556 13.70 13.30 11.45
CA ARG A 556 14.51 14.54 11.45
C ARG A 556 15.97 14.32 11.92
N VAL A 557 16.40 13.10 12.26
CA VAL A 557 17.75 12.82 12.80
C VAL A 557 18.90 13.23 11.86
N TYR A 558 18.69 13.16 10.55
CA TYR A 558 19.67 13.58 9.53
C TYR A 558 19.46 15.01 9.03
N ALA A 559 18.56 15.79 9.64
CA ALA A 559 18.37 17.19 9.27
C ALA A 559 19.61 18.04 9.64
N THR A 560 19.85 19.10 8.88
CA THR A 560 20.83 20.13 9.20
C THR A 560 20.18 21.51 9.14
N GLU A 561 20.93 22.57 9.46
CA GLU A 561 20.48 23.97 9.31
C GLU A 561 20.07 24.32 7.86
N HIS A 562 20.46 23.49 6.87
CA HIS A 562 20.23 23.72 5.44
C HIS A 562 19.47 22.58 4.74
N VAL A 563 19.37 21.40 5.36
CA VAL A 563 18.65 20.22 4.83
C VAL A 563 17.52 19.90 5.79
N GLU A 564 16.31 20.33 5.46
CA GLU A 564 15.13 20.18 6.30
C GLU A 564 14.56 18.74 6.26
N GLY A 565 14.17 18.22 7.42
CA GLY A 565 13.49 16.93 7.53
C GLY A 565 11.97 17.08 7.50
N ILE A 566 11.38 16.93 6.30
CA ILE A 566 9.91 17.05 6.10
C ILE A 566 9.11 15.77 6.36
N MET A 567 9.76 14.61 6.47
CA MET A 567 9.09 13.35 6.78
C MET A 567 8.54 13.39 8.23
N PRO A 568 7.24 13.11 8.46
CA PRO A 568 6.63 13.20 9.78
C PRO A 568 6.90 11.94 10.62
N ASN A 569 6.84 12.07 11.95
CA ASN A 569 7.11 10.96 12.87
C ASN A 569 5.87 10.08 13.06
N PHE A 570 5.94 8.82 12.61
CA PHE A 570 4.86 7.85 12.77
C PHE A 570 4.79 7.23 14.17
N HIS A 571 5.77 7.47 15.04
CA HIS A 571 5.92 6.84 16.36
C HIS A 571 5.79 5.32 16.26
N LEU A 572 6.72 4.71 15.51
CA LEU A 572 6.76 3.28 15.25
C LEU A 572 7.44 2.53 16.40
N SER A 573 6.98 1.31 16.69
CA SER A 573 7.68 0.42 17.60
C SER A 573 8.95 -0.14 16.95
N HIS A 574 9.88 -0.65 17.76
CA HIS A 574 11.10 -1.31 17.26
C HIS A 574 10.80 -2.45 16.27
N GLU A 575 9.77 -3.26 16.54
CA GLU A 575 9.38 -4.36 15.64
C GLU A 575 8.72 -3.85 14.35
N ASP A 576 7.86 -2.83 14.43
CA ASP A 576 7.26 -2.22 13.23
C ASP A 576 8.35 -1.60 12.33
N ILE A 577 9.40 -1.00 12.91
CA ILE A 577 10.58 -0.53 12.18
C ILE A 577 11.35 -1.70 11.54
N ILE A 578 11.53 -2.82 12.23
CA ILE A 578 12.14 -4.03 11.64
C ILE A 578 11.30 -4.51 10.45
N ASN A 579 9.99 -4.67 10.61
CA ASN A 579 9.07 -5.14 9.57
C ASN A 579 9.13 -4.25 8.32
N LEU A 580 9.00 -2.93 8.50
CA LEU A 580 9.13 -1.95 7.42
C LEU A 580 10.52 -1.99 6.76
N ARG A 581 11.60 -2.18 7.53
CA ARG A 581 12.96 -2.31 6.95
C ARG A 581 13.17 -3.59 6.17
N VAL A 582 12.62 -4.73 6.60
CA VAL A 582 12.66 -5.98 5.83
C VAL A 582 11.93 -5.80 4.50
N TRP A 583 10.76 -5.13 4.51
CA TRP A 583 10.04 -4.81 3.28
C TRP A 583 10.80 -3.80 2.40
N LEU A 584 11.36 -2.72 2.96
CA LEU A 584 12.18 -1.75 2.21
C LEU A 584 13.42 -2.41 1.59
N LEU A 585 14.09 -3.31 2.32
CA LEU A 585 15.26 -4.03 1.83
C LEU A 585 14.94 -5.00 0.67
N SER A 586 13.65 -5.34 0.51
CA SER A 586 13.15 -6.11 -0.63
C SER A 586 12.93 -5.27 -1.89
N ARG A 587 12.82 -3.94 -1.77
CA ARG A 587 12.61 -3.01 -2.89
C ARG A 587 13.92 -2.84 -3.66
N ASN A 588 14.16 -3.77 -4.59
CA ASN A 588 15.44 -3.95 -5.26
C ASN A 588 15.25 -4.47 -6.69
N ASP A 589 16.23 -4.23 -7.57
CA ASP A 589 16.10 -4.53 -9.00
C ASP A 589 16.33 -6.01 -9.38
N ARG A 590 16.66 -6.89 -8.42
CA ARG A 590 16.97 -8.29 -8.70
C ARG A 590 15.75 -9.03 -9.22
N GLN A 591 15.88 -9.51 -10.46
CA GLN A 591 14.82 -10.15 -11.24
C GLN A 591 15.28 -11.56 -11.66
N PRO A 592 15.31 -12.57 -10.77
CA PRO A 592 15.70 -13.94 -11.15
C PRO A 592 14.84 -14.44 -12.32
N PRO A 593 15.34 -15.29 -13.23
CA PRO A 593 14.55 -15.79 -14.35
C PRO A 593 13.44 -16.72 -13.86
N MET A 594 12.44 -16.95 -14.72
CA MET A 594 11.21 -17.71 -14.38
C MET A 594 11.46 -19.14 -13.89
N SER A 595 12.66 -19.70 -14.10
CA SER A 595 13.07 -21.01 -13.58
C SER A 595 13.36 -21.04 -12.08
N TYR A 596 13.66 -19.90 -11.44
CA TYR A 596 13.85 -19.80 -9.98
C TYR A 596 12.69 -19.08 -9.28
N ARG A 597 11.92 -18.27 -10.01
CA ARG A 597 10.61 -17.84 -9.52
C ARG A 597 9.73 -19.07 -9.37
N GLN A 598 8.78 -19.00 -8.44
CA GLN A 598 7.69 -19.96 -8.39
C GLN A 598 7.01 -19.95 -9.78
N PRO A 599 6.98 -21.08 -10.53
CA PRO A 599 6.57 -21.08 -11.94
C PRO A 599 5.17 -20.49 -12.12
N GLY A 600 4.94 -19.79 -13.22
CA GLY A 600 3.73 -18.99 -13.46
C GLY A 600 2.43 -19.76 -13.20
N TYR A 601 1.80 -19.43 -12.08
CA TYR A 601 0.45 -19.85 -11.75
C TYR A 601 -0.53 -18.89 -12.44
N ASP A 602 -1.06 -19.29 -13.62
CA ASP A 602 -2.46 -19.17 -14.10
C ASP A 602 -3.30 -17.89 -13.81
N GLY A 603 -2.69 -16.79 -13.38
CA GLY A 603 -3.38 -15.62 -12.82
C GLY A 603 -4.00 -15.85 -11.43
N ARG A 604 -4.08 -17.10 -10.94
CA ARG A 604 -4.74 -17.48 -9.69
C ARG A 604 -4.11 -16.81 -8.48
N TRP A 605 -2.78 -16.81 -8.36
CA TRP A 605 -2.10 -16.15 -7.24
C TRP A 605 -2.26 -14.63 -7.29
N ALA A 606 -2.24 -14.00 -8.47
CA ALA A 606 -2.52 -12.57 -8.60
C ALA A 606 -3.95 -12.22 -8.12
N LYS A 607 -4.96 -13.04 -8.46
CA LYS A 607 -6.32 -12.94 -7.91
C LYS A 607 -6.33 -13.10 -6.38
N VAL A 608 -5.60 -14.09 -5.87
CA VAL A 608 -5.47 -14.31 -4.42
C VAL A 608 -4.87 -13.06 -3.74
N GLN A 609 -3.79 -12.46 -4.26
CA GLN A 609 -3.20 -11.29 -3.61
C GLN A 609 -4.08 -10.04 -3.71
N LYS A 610 -4.74 -9.81 -4.84
CA LYS A 610 -5.66 -8.69 -5.00
C LYS A 610 -6.78 -8.78 -3.96
N GLY A 611 -7.42 -9.93 -3.81
CA GLY A 611 -8.46 -10.10 -2.79
C GLY A 611 -7.93 -10.16 -1.35
N ARG A 612 -6.71 -10.66 -1.08
CA ARG A 612 -6.08 -10.54 0.24
C ARG A 612 -5.93 -9.09 0.68
N ARG A 613 -5.40 -8.21 -0.19
CA ARG A 613 -5.28 -6.77 0.08
C ARG A 613 -6.64 -6.14 0.38
N LEU A 614 -7.71 -6.56 -0.30
CA LEU A 614 -9.07 -6.08 -0.04
C LEU A 614 -9.67 -6.61 1.27
N VAL A 615 -9.48 -7.90 1.56
CA VAL A 615 -9.84 -8.55 2.83
C VAL A 615 -9.20 -7.84 4.02
N ASP A 616 -7.95 -7.41 3.88
CA ASP A 616 -7.28 -6.56 4.86
C ASP A 616 -7.84 -5.13 4.87
N LYS A 617 -7.86 -4.42 3.73
CA LYS A 617 -8.37 -3.04 3.56
C LYS A 617 -9.71 -2.81 4.26
N TYR A 618 -10.64 -3.76 4.14
CA TYR A 618 -11.99 -3.70 4.71
C TYR A 618 -12.12 -4.38 6.09
N ASN A 619 -11.03 -4.89 6.67
CA ASN A 619 -11.00 -5.54 7.98
C ASN A 619 -11.91 -6.77 8.08
N CYS A 620 -12.05 -7.58 7.02
CA CYS A 620 -12.90 -8.77 7.05
C CYS A 620 -12.44 -9.75 8.15
N GLN A 621 -11.12 -9.84 8.39
CA GLN A 621 -10.52 -10.60 9.48
C GLN A 621 -10.83 -10.07 10.89
N GLY A 622 -11.34 -8.84 11.03
CA GLY A 622 -11.85 -8.29 12.30
C GLY A 622 -13.01 -9.13 12.88
N CYS A 623 -13.85 -9.64 11.99
CA CYS A 623 -14.99 -10.50 12.33
C CYS A 623 -14.74 -11.96 11.98
N HIS A 624 -14.27 -12.24 10.75
CA HIS A 624 -14.14 -13.60 10.24
C HIS A 624 -12.76 -14.19 10.53
N GLU A 625 -12.72 -15.50 10.77
CA GLU A 625 -11.50 -16.27 10.59
C GLU A 625 -11.38 -16.69 9.12
N ILE A 626 -10.24 -16.36 8.49
CA ILE A 626 -9.92 -16.61 7.09
C ILE A 626 -8.49 -17.16 7.06
N ASP A 627 -8.29 -18.35 6.50
CA ASP A 627 -7.01 -19.09 6.53
C ASP A 627 -6.43 -19.36 7.93
N GLY A 628 -7.28 -19.59 8.95
CA GLY A 628 -6.80 -19.75 10.33
C GLY A 628 -6.29 -18.45 10.96
N LYS A 629 -6.64 -17.29 10.39
CA LYS A 629 -6.23 -15.96 10.84
C LYS A 629 -7.42 -15.01 10.94
N GLY A 630 -7.41 -14.12 11.92
CA GLY A 630 -8.50 -13.18 12.18
C GLY A 630 -9.41 -13.66 13.30
N GLY A 631 -10.72 -13.48 13.14
CA GLY A 631 -11.72 -13.83 14.15
C GLY A 631 -11.58 -13.01 15.43
N TYR A 632 -11.00 -11.80 15.40
CA TYR A 632 -10.67 -11.03 16.62
C TYR A 632 -11.88 -10.76 17.52
N ILE A 633 -13.08 -10.60 16.94
CA ILE A 633 -14.32 -10.43 17.70
C ILE A 633 -14.80 -11.72 18.38
N ASN A 634 -14.30 -12.91 18.01
CA ASN A 634 -14.77 -14.20 18.53
C ASN A 634 -14.54 -14.35 20.04
N ALA A 635 -13.54 -13.66 20.60
CA ALA A 635 -13.30 -13.57 22.04
C ALA A 635 -14.47 -12.93 22.84
N LEU A 636 -15.44 -12.29 22.16
CA LEU A 636 -16.67 -11.79 22.78
C LEU A 636 -17.81 -12.83 22.82
N TYR A 637 -17.59 -14.01 22.23
CA TYR A 637 -18.58 -15.06 22.07
C TYR A 637 -18.11 -16.40 22.67
N GLU A 638 -17.13 -16.39 23.58
CA GLU A 638 -16.60 -17.61 24.23
C GLU A 638 -17.70 -18.41 24.96
N ASP A 639 -18.65 -17.71 25.60
CA ASP A 639 -19.80 -18.32 26.29
C ASP A 639 -20.85 -18.90 25.33
N ASN A 640 -20.94 -18.39 24.09
CA ASN A 640 -21.82 -18.94 23.04
C ASN A 640 -21.19 -18.80 21.64
N PRO A 641 -20.29 -19.72 21.24
CA PRO A 641 -19.61 -19.65 19.94
C PRO A 641 -20.55 -19.74 18.72
N THR A 642 -21.82 -20.11 18.90
CA THR A 642 -22.79 -20.11 17.78
C THR A 642 -23.27 -18.73 17.38
N GLU A 643 -23.09 -17.73 18.24
CA GLU A 643 -23.39 -16.32 17.95
C GLU A 643 -22.21 -15.56 17.30
N ALA A 644 -21.03 -16.18 17.24
CA ALA A 644 -19.86 -15.62 16.57
C ALA A 644 -20.05 -15.52 15.04
N PRO A 645 -19.37 -14.58 14.36
CA PRO A 645 -19.27 -14.58 12.90
C PRO A 645 -18.73 -15.92 12.36
N PRO A 646 -19.18 -16.35 11.17
CA PRO A 646 -18.76 -17.63 10.61
C PRO A 646 -17.28 -17.63 10.23
N ILE A 647 -16.61 -18.75 10.50
CA ILE A 647 -15.31 -19.12 9.94
C ILE A 647 -15.49 -19.34 8.43
N LEU A 648 -14.65 -18.70 7.61
CA LEU A 648 -14.70 -18.77 6.15
C LEU A 648 -13.65 -19.76 5.62
N TYR A 649 -13.73 -20.99 6.11
CA TYR A 649 -12.89 -22.09 5.65
C TYR A 649 -13.38 -22.58 4.27
N ASN A 650 -12.47 -22.65 3.30
CA ASN A 650 -12.74 -23.07 1.92
C ASN A 650 -13.98 -22.42 1.26
N GLU A 651 -14.30 -21.16 1.61
CA GLU A 651 -15.62 -20.58 1.31
C GLU A 651 -15.96 -20.56 -0.20
N GLY A 652 -14.96 -20.33 -1.07
CA GLY A 652 -15.17 -20.32 -2.52
C GLY A 652 -15.53 -21.68 -3.10
N GLY A 653 -15.10 -22.78 -2.47
CA GLY A 653 -15.48 -24.15 -2.84
C GLY A 653 -16.86 -24.55 -2.32
N LYS A 654 -17.44 -23.74 -1.41
CA LYS A 654 -18.67 -24.02 -0.65
C LYS A 654 -19.87 -23.22 -1.15
N VAL A 655 -19.68 -21.97 -1.57
CA VAL A 655 -20.74 -21.12 -2.12
C VAL A 655 -20.54 -20.81 -3.61
N GLN A 656 -21.63 -20.52 -4.31
CA GLN A 656 -21.59 -20.11 -5.71
C GLN A 656 -21.05 -18.67 -5.83
N PRO A 657 -20.23 -18.34 -6.86
CA PRO A 657 -19.62 -17.02 -7.01
C PRO A 657 -20.64 -15.88 -7.14
N GLU A 658 -21.71 -16.09 -7.90
CA GLU A 658 -22.78 -15.13 -8.15
C GLU A 658 -23.52 -14.77 -6.87
N TRP A 659 -23.84 -15.79 -6.05
CA TRP A 659 -24.41 -15.60 -4.73
C TRP A 659 -23.47 -14.81 -3.81
N LEU A 660 -22.18 -15.16 -3.79
CA LEU A 660 -21.20 -14.45 -2.96
C LEU A 660 -21.05 -12.98 -3.38
N TYR A 661 -21.04 -12.70 -4.69
CA TYR A 661 -21.05 -11.35 -5.23
C TYR A 661 -22.28 -10.56 -4.77
N GLY A 662 -23.48 -11.13 -4.94
CA GLY A 662 -24.74 -10.51 -4.51
C GLY A 662 -24.82 -10.28 -3.00
N PHE A 663 -24.36 -11.25 -2.22
CA PHE A 663 -24.31 -11.17 -0.75
C PHE A 663 -23.33 -10.11 -0.25
N LEU A 664 -22.15 -9.96 -0.88
CA LEU A 664 -21.18 -8.91 -0.53
C LEU A 664 -21.70 -7.50 -0.87
N GLN A 665 -22.44 -7.36 -1.97
CA GLN A 665 -23.09 -6.11 -2.35
C GLN A 665 -24.27 -5.75 -1.43
N ASN A 666 -25.12 -6.71 -1.07
CA ASN A 666 -26.27 -6.46 -0.19
C ASN A 666 -26.58 -7.65 0.75
N PRO A 667 -25.87 -7.78 1.88
CA PRO A 667 -26.05 -8.90 2.81
C PRO A 667 -27.39 -8.87 3.58
N ALA A 668 -28.22 -7.86 3.37
CA ALA A 668 -29.55 -7.76 3.98
C ALA A 668 -30.62 -8.59 3.24
N LEU A 669 -30.39 -8.96 1.98
CA LEU A 669 -31.39 -9.66 1.16
C LEU A 669 -31.60 -11.12 1.58
N GLN A 670 -30.59 -11.77 2.17
CA GLN A 670 -30.68 -13.16 2.62
C GLN A 670 -30.10 -13.35 4.04
N PRO A 671 -30.92 -13.16 5.09
CA PRO A 671 -30.52 -13.37 6.48
C PRO A 671 -30.44 -14.87 6.81
N LEU A 672 -29.40 -15.57 6.31
CA LEU A 672 -29.18 -17.01 6.46
C LEU A 672 -29.24 -17.55 7.90
N ARG A 673 -28.87 -16.70 8.87
CA ARG A 673 -28.88 -16.98 10.31
C ARG A 673 -29.58 -15.83 11.04
N PHE A 674 -30.89 -15.68 10.85
CA PHE A 674 -31.70 -14.57 11.39
C PHE A 674 -31.68 -14.45 12.94
N TRP A 675 -31.18 -15.46 13.66
CA TRP A 675 -30.97 -15.40 15.11
C TRP A 675 -29.71 -14.62 15.52
N LEU A 676 -28.71 -14.50 14.65
CA LEU A 676 -27.49 -13.74 14.94
C LEU A 676 -27.80 -12.26 15.19
N LYS A 677 -27.27 -11.72 16.29
CA LYS A 677 -27.33 -10.27 16.58
C LYS A 677 -26.23 -9.51 15.84
N VAL A 678 -25.07 -10.15 15.64
CA VAL A 678 -23.98 -9.63 14.82
C VAL A 678 -24.39 -9.57 13.35
N ARG A 679 -24.16 -8.41 12.72
CA ARG A 679 -24.59 -8.14 11.34
C ARG A 679 -23.38 -8.21 10.41
N MET A 680 -23.50 -8.95 9.31
CA MET A 680 -22.55 -8.79 8.20
C MET A 680 -22.64 -7.34 7.68
N PRO A 681 -21.56 -6.54 7.72
CA PRO A 681 -21.64 -5.12 7.37
C PRO A 681 -21.84 -4.90 5.86
N THR A 682 -22.58 -3.85 5.49
CA THR A 682 -22.64 -3.40 4.10
C THR A 682 -21.43 -2.48 3.83
N PHE A 683 -20.39 -3.03 3.22
CA PHE A 683 -19.21 -2.27 2.79
C PHE A 683 -19.48 -1.51 1.49
N PRO A 684 -18.87 -0.33 1.27
CA PRO A 684 -18.98 0.39 0.01
C PRO A 684 -18.01 -0.18 -1.03
N LEU A 685 -18.17 -1.47 -1.37
CA LEU A 685 -17.36 -2.14 -2.39
C LEU A 685 -17.72 -1.63 -3.79
N SER A 686 -16.70 -1.40 -4.62
CA SER A 686 -16.90 -1.28 -6.07
C SER A 686 -17.26 -2.66 -6.67
N ALA A 687 -17.76 -2.68 -7.90
CA ALA A 687 -17.95 -3.93 -8.64
C ALA A 687 -16.62 -4.70 -8.74
N ASP A 688 -15.53 -4.01 -9.11
CA ASP A 688 -14.19 -4.58 -9.23
C ASP A 688 -13.64 -5.13 -7.91
N ASP A 689 -13.81 -4.41 -6.79
CA ASP A 689 -13.40 -4.89 -5.46
C ASP A 689 -14.20 -6.15 -5.08
N THR A 690 -15.50 -6.18 -5.38
CA THR A 690 -16.37 -7.34 -5.09
C THR A 690 -15.95 -8.55 -5.92
N THR A 691 -15.80 -8.39 -7.24
CA THR A 691 -15.29 -9.43 -8.14
C THR A 691 -13.95 -9.95 -7.66
N SER A 692 -13.03 -9.06 -7.26
CA SER A 692 -11.69 -9.45 -6.78
C SER A 692 -11.71 -10.24 -5.45
N ILE A 693 -12.69 -9.98 -4.57
CA ILE A 693 -12.89 -10.76 -3.34
C ILE A 693 -13.48 -12.14 -3.67
N VAL A 694 -14.47 -12.21 -4.57
CA VAL A 694 -15.05 -13.49 -5.04
C VAL A 694 -13.98 -14.34 -5.74
N GLU A 695 -13.21 -13.74 -6.65
CA GLU A 695 -12.08 -14.37 -7.32
C GLU A 695 -11.00 -14.85 -6.35
N TYR A 696 -10.76 -14.13 -5.24
CA TYR A 696 -9.85 -14.61 -4.19
C TYR A 696 -10.36 -15.90 -3.54
N PHE A 697 -11.64 -15.99 -3.21
CA PHE A 697 -12.20 -17.20 -2.59
C PHE A 697 -12.25 -18.38 -3.57
N THR A 698 -12.66 -18.18 -4.84
CA THR A 698 -12.69 -19.26 -5.84
C THR A 698 -11.28 -19.72 -6.21
N ALA A 699 -10.34 -18.78 -6.39
CA ALA A 699 -8.92 -19.09 -6.59
C ALA A 699 -8.33 -19.81 -5.38
N LYS A 700 -8.68 -19.42 -4.15
CA LYS A 700 -8.26 -20.14 -2.93
C LYS A 700 -8.69 -21.60 -2.94
N SER A 701 -9.90 -21.87 -3.38
CA SER A 701 -10.54 -23.19 -3.39
C SER A 701 -10.21 -24.06 -4.61
N GLU A 702 -9.23 -23.67 -5.43
CA GLU A 702 -8.72 -24.44 -6.58
C GLU A 702 -9.79 -24.73 -7.68
N LEU A 703 -10.88 -23.95 -7.76
CA LEU A 703 -11.98 -24.24 -8.69
C LEU A 703 -11.59 -24.01 -10.15
N GLU A 704 -11.45 -25.09 -10.93
CA GLU A 704 -11.17 -25.03 -12.38
C GLU A 704 -12.34 -24.43 -13.18
N ASN A 705 -13.57 -24.76 -12.81
CA ASN A 705 -14.79 -24.10 -13.29
C ASN A 705 -15.57 -23.56 -12.08
N PRO A 706 -15.57 -22.24 -11.84
CA PRO A 706 -16.22 -21.67 -10.65
C PRO A 706 -17.74 -21.51 -10.81
N TYR A 707 -18.26 -21.57 -12.04
CA TYR A 707 -19.69 -21.34 -12.32
C TYR A 707 -20.44 -22.67 -12.45
N PHE A 708 -21.48 -22.82 -11.63
CA PHE A 708 -22.29 -24.04 -11.53
C PHE A 708 -23.72 -23.74 -11.96
N PHE A 709 -24.22 -24.52 -12.91
CA PHE A 709 -25.64 -24.54 -13.25
C PHE A 709 -26.16 -25.94 -12.93
N TRP A 710 -27.26 -26.02 -12.18
CA TRP A 710 -27.91 -27.27 -11.79
C TRP A 710 -29.42 -27.10 -11.97
N ASP A 711 -30.03 -27.90 -12.85
CA ASP A 711 -31.48 -27.95 -13.08
C ASP A 711 -32.01 -29.32 -12.63
N PRO A 712 -32.94 -29.40 -11.65
CA PRO A 712 -33.49 -30.66 -11.17
C PRO A 712 -34.18 -31.51 -12.25
N LYS A 713 -34.54 -30.93 -13.40
CA LYS A 713 -35.15 -31.64 -14.54
C LYS A 713 -34.12 -32.31 -15.45
N VAL A 714 -32.85 -31.90 -15.38
CA VAL A 714 -31.75 -32.34 -16.25
C VAL A 714 -30.74 -33.16 -15.46
N ASP A 715 -30.39 -32.70 -14.26
CA ASP A 715 -29.27 -33.22 -13.47
C ASP A 715 -29.69 -34.21 -12.37
N SER A 716 -31.00 -34.51 -12.26
CA SER A 716 -31.56 -35.47 -11.30
C SER A 716 -32.62 -36.39 -11.92
N THR A 717 -33.15 -37.33 -11.12
CA THR A 717 -34.22 -38.24 -11.50
C THR A 717 -35.33 -38.30 -10.44
N PRO A 718 -36.58 -38.67 -10.81
CA PRO A 718 -37.66 -38.82 -9.82
C PRO A 718 -37.36 -39.84 -8.71
N GLU A 719 -36.49 -40.82 -8.99
CA GLU A 719 -36.04 -41.82 -8.01
C GLU A 719 -35.06 -41.21 -6.99
N LEU A 720 -34.09 -40.40 -7.46
CA LEU A 720 -33.16 -39.69 -6.58
C LEU A 720 -33.90 -38.68 -5.70
N LEU A 721 -34.80 -37.87 -6.28
CA LEU A 721 -35.58 -36.89 -5.53
C LEU A 721 -36.47 -37.55 -4.47
N HIS A 722 -37.16 -38.65 -4.80
CA HIS A 722 -38.02 -39.36 -3.84
C HIS A 722 -37.23 -39.96 -2.66
N ASN A 723 -36.10 -40.62 -2.94
CA ASN A 723 -35.27 -41.20 -1.89
C ASN A 723 -34.54 -40.10 -1.08
N GLY A 724 -34.20 -38.97 -1.68
CA GLY A 724 -33.61 -37.82 -0.99
C GLY A 724 -34.56 -37.20 0.06
N ASP A 725 -35.83 -37.00 -0.29
CA ASP A 725 -36.87 -36.57 0.66
C ASP A 725 -37.01 -37.57 1.82
N LEU A 726 -37.07 -38.86 1.49
CA LEU A 726 -37.21 -39.95 2.45
C LEU A 726 -36.02 -40.00 3.43
N LEU A 727 -34.79 -39.92 2.95
CA LEU A 727 -33.56 -39.88 3.77
C LEU A 727 -33.53 -38.67 4.72
N MET A 728 -34.07 -37.53 4.31
CA MET A 728 -34.15 -36.33 5.16
C MET A 728 -35.31 -36.32 6.17
N SER A 729 -36.25 -37.26 6.05
CA SER A 729 -37.45 -37.34 6.90
C SER A 729 -37.16 -37.83 8.34
N GLU A 730 -38.18 -37.74 9.20
CA GLU A 730 -38.13 -38.28 10.58
C GLU A 730 -37.96 -39.81 10.65
N GLU A 731 -38.18 -40.54 9.55
CA GLU A 731 -37.98 -41.99 9.49
C GLU A 731 -36.50 -42.40 9.41
N TYR A 732 -35.65 -41.49 8.90
CA TYR A 732 -34.22 -41.70 8.70
C TYR A 732 -33.40 -40.63 9.43
N PHE A 733 -32.67 -39.75 8.71
CA PHE A 733 -31.69 -38.84 9.33
C PHE A 733 -32.31 -37.64 10.06
N SER A 734 -33.64 -37.43 9.95
CA SER A 734 -34.36 -36.40 10.69
C SER A 734 -33.79 -34.98 10.50
N CYS A 735 -33.36 -34.62 9.28
CA CYS A 735 -32.63 -33.37 8.99
C CYS A 735 -33.41 -32.11 9.44
N TRP A 736 -34.73 -32.15 9.35
CA TRP A 736 -35.65 -31.07 9.76
C TRP A 736 -35.75 -30.87 11.28
N SER A 737 -35.15 -31.75 12.09
CA SER A 737 -34.98 -31.54 13.55
C SER A 737 -33.99 -30.42 13.88
N CYS A 738 -33.11 -30.06 12.92
CA CYS A 738 -32.12 -29.00 13.06
C CYS A 738 -32.24 -27.93 11.97
N HIS A 739 -32.55 -28.29 10.72
CA HIS A 739 -32.58 -27.34 9.60
C HIS A 739 -33.93 -26.63 9.43
N VAL A 740 -33.88 -25.31 9.21
CA VAL A 740 -35.04 -24.51 8.78
C VAL A 740 -35.40 -24.87 7.33
N MET A 741 -36.70 -24.92 7.01
CA MET A 741 -37.23 -25.24 5.68
C MET A 741 -38.22 -24.16 5.22
N GLY A 742 -37.73 -23.13 4.53
CA GLY A 742 -38.54 -21.96 4.17
C GLY A 742 -39.01 -21.25 5.44
N ASP A 743 -40.32 -21.15 5.64
CA ASP A 743 -40.94 -20.58 6.85
C ASP A 743 -41.04 -21.57 8.03
N LYS A 744 -40.74 -22.86 7.83
CA LYS A 744 -40.81 -23.89 8.89
C LYS A 744 -39.54 -23.91 9.71
N THR A 745 -39.65 -23.74 11.02
CA THR A 745 -38.52 -23.79 11.97
C THR A 745 -38.48 -25.10 12.77
N PRO A 746 -37.29 -25.54 13.21
CA PRO A 746 -37.14 -26.71 14.07
C PRO A 746 -37.75 -26.50 15.46
N GLY A 747 -37.97 -27.61 16.18
CA GLY A 747 -38.28 -27.58 17.61
C GLY A 747 -37.06 -27.30 18.47
N GLY A 748 -37.28 -26.86 19.72
CA GLY A 748 -36.21 -26.67 20.71
C GLY A 748 -35.49 -25.31 20.65
N PRO A 749 -34.42 -25.13 21.45
CA PRO A 749 -33.69 -23.85 21.54
C PRO A 749 -32.96 -23.47 20.24
N MET A 750 -32.96 -22.18 19.91
CA MET A 750 -32.37 -21.65 18.67
C MET A 750 -30.84 -21.88 18.55
N GLU A 751 -30.14 -22.13 19.65
CA GLU A 751 -28.70 -22.45 19.67
C GLU A 751 -28.33 -23.79 19.00
N TYR A 752 -29.34 -24.63 18.71
CA TYR A 752 -29.21 -25.88 17.96
C TYR A 752 -29.76 -25.79 16.54
N TRP A 753 -30.30 -24.65 16.11
CA TRP A 753 -30.83 -24.48 14.76
C TRP A 753 -29.71 -24.36 13.74
N ALA A 754 -29.93 -24.98 12.58
CA ALA A 754 -29.04 -25.01 11.43
C ALA A 754 -29.60 -24.15 10.27
N PRO A 755 -28.76 -23.73 9.29
CA PRO A 755 -29.16 -22.80 8.23
C PRO A 755 -30.37 -23.27 7.43
N ASN A 756 -31.13 -22.30 6.91
CA ASN A 756 -32.29 -22.57 6.06
C ASN A 756 -31.87 -23.18 4.71
N LEU A 757 -32.31 -24.41 4.46
CA LEU A 757 -31.95 -25.15 3.24
C LEU A 757 -32.75 -24.70 2.01
N ALA A 758 -33.81 -23.90 2.15
CA ALA A 758 -34.54 -23.35 1.00
C ALA A 758 -33.67 -22.43 0.12
N TYR A 759 -32.58 -21.87 0.65
CA TYR A 759 -31.60 -21.08 -0.11
C TYR A 759 -30.45 -21.93 -0.69
N ALA A 760 -30.48 -23.26 -0.54
CA ALA A 760 -29.35 -24.11 -0.93
C ALA A 760 -29.06 -24.05 -2.44
N HIS A 761 -30.10 -24.01 -3.29
CA HIS A 761 -29.95 -23.95 -4.75
C HIS A 761 -29.16 -22.73 -5.21
N GLU A 762 -29.59 -21.54 -4.79
CA GLU A 762 -28.92 -20.28 -5.17
C GLU A 762 -27.52 -20.15 -4.55
N ARG A 763 -27.33 -20.69 -3.33
CA ARG A 763 -26.15 -20.38 -2.51
C ARG A 763 -25.02 -21.40 -2.58
N LEU A 764 -25.33 -22.69 -2.48
CA LEU A 764 -24.33 -23.73 -2.19
C LEU A 764 -23.81 -24.36 -3.47
N ASN A 765 -22.54 -24.75 -3.46
CA ASN A 765 -21.96 -25.56 -4.51
C ASN A 765 -22.51 -27.02 -4.38
N PRO A 766 -23.12 -27.61 -5.44
CA PRO A 766 -23.65 -28.98 -5.40
C PRO A 766 -22.62 -30.04 -5.00
N ASP A 767 -21.38 -29.89 -5.45
CA ASP A 767 -20.29 -30.82 -5.14
C ASP A 767 -19.79 -30.68 -3.70
N TRP A 768 -19.93 -29.48 -3.11
CA TRP A 768 -19.66 -29.27 -1.69
C TRP A 768 -20.70 -29.94 -0.80
N ILE A 769 -21.98 -29.93 -1.19
CA ILE A 769 -23.04 -30.60 -0.44
C ILE A 769 -22.74 -32.10 -0.29
N ILE A 770 -22.18 -32.76 -1.33
CA ILE A 770 -21.75 -34.16 -1.26
C ILE A 770 -20.73 -34.36 -0.14
N ARG A 771 -19.61 -33.62 -0.21
CA ARG A 771 -18.49 -33.73 0.76
C ARG A 771 -18.92 -33.34 2.17
N TRP A 772 -19.81 -32.36 2.30
CA TRP A 772 -20.39 -31.93 3.56
C TRP A 772 -21.24 -33.00 4.26
N ILE A 773 -21.99 -33.80 3.49
CA ILE A 773 -22.79 -34.91 4.02
C ILE A 773 -21.90 -36.12 4.31
N GLU A 774 -20.89 -36.36 3.49
CA GLU A 774 -19.92 -37.47 3.63
C GLU A 774 -19.06 -37.32 4.89
N ASP A 775 -18.35 -36.20 5.06
CA ASP A 775 -17.57 -35.88 6.27
C ASP A 775 -17.65 -34.37 6.60
N PRO A 776 -18.64 -33.94 7.41
CA PRO A 776 -18.78 -32.55 7.81
C PRO A 776 -17.60 -31.99 8.60
N GLN A 777 -16.84 -32.84 9.31
CA GLN A 777 -15.71 -32.39 10.14
C GLN A 777 -14.46 -32.12 9.28
N SER A 778 -14.31 -32.80 8.15
CA SER A 778 -13.27 -32.50 7.16
C SER A 778 -13.47 -31.13 6.47
N GLU A 779 -14.73 -30.78 6.19
CA GLU A 779 -15.12 -29.53 5.52
C GLU A 779 -15.27 -28.34 6.48
N MET A 780 -15.61 -28.58 7.76
CA MET A 780 -15.59 -27.53 8.81
C MET A 780 -15.28 -28.16 10.19
N PRO A 781 -14.00 -28.18 10.61
CA PRO A 781 -13.62 -28.68 11.92
C PRO A 781 -14.39 -28.00 13.07
N GLY A 782 -14.99 -28.79 13.95
CA GLY A 782 -15.80 -28.27 15.07
C GLY A 782 -17.24 -27.91 14.70
N THR A 783 -17.72 -28.26 13.50
CA THR A 783 -19.13 -28.11 13.15
C THR A 783 -20.05 -28.92 14.07
N LYS A 784 -21.27 -28.42 14.31
CA LYS A 784 -22.34 -29.15 14.99
C LYS A 784 -23.07 -30.18 14.10
N MET A 785 -22.78 -30.20 12.79
CA MET A 785 -23.37 -31.16 11.86
C MET A 785 -22.92 -32.59 12.22
N PRO A 786 -23.85 -33.54 12.47
CA PRO A 786 -23.50 -34.94 12.69
C PRO A 786 -22.91 -35.57 11.42
N ALA A 787 -21.95 -36.47 11.59
CA ALA A 787 -21.55 -37.40 10.53
C ALA A 787 -22.56 -38.56 10.49
N PHE A 788 -23.20 -38.76 9.34
CA PHE A 788 -24.16 -39.86 9.11
C PHE A 788 -23.52 -41.06 8.40
N TYR A 789 -22.31 -40.89 7.88
CA TYR A 789 -21.57 -41.89 7.11
C TYR A 789 -20.18 -42.16 7.71
N PRO A 790 -19.65 -43.40 7.61
CA PRO A 790 -20.36 -44.61 7.18
C PRO A 790 -21.41 -45.03 8.22
N GLY A 791 -22.56 -45.53 7.75
CA GLY A 791 -23.72 -45.83 8.60
C GLY A 791 -25.09 -45.55 7.96
N GLY A 792 -25.19 -45.46 6.63
CA GLY A 792 -26.45 -45.24 5.93
C GLY A 792 -27.47 -46.39 6.08
N PRO A 793 -28.77 -46.15 5.83
CA PRO A 793 -29.79 -47.19 5.82
C PRO A 793 -29.53 -48.27 4.76
N GLU A 794 -29.69 -49.55 5.11
CA GLU A 794 -29.47 -50.68 4.19
C GLU A 794 -30.59 -50.84 3.13
N ASP A 795 -31.78 -50.32 3.40
CA ASP A 795 -32.98 -50.49 2.56
C ASP A 795 -33.17 -49.41 1.49
N ILE A 796 -32.39 -48.33 1.53
CA ILE A 796 -32.33 -47.31 0.48
C ILE A 796 -31.14 -47.56 -0.43
N PHE A 797 -31.39 -47.73 -1.73
CA PHE A 797 -30.38 -48.05 -2.76
C PHE A 797 -29.48 -49.28 -2.43
N ASP A 798 -30.03 -50.30 -1.78
CA ASP A 798 -29.29 -51.50 -1.33
C ASP A 798 -28.06 -51.18 -0.44
N GLY A 799 -28.11 -50.07 0.32
CA GLY A 799 -27.00 -49.59 1.15
C GLY A 799 -25.89 -48.84 0.39
N ASP A 800 -26.14 -48.40 -0.85
CA ASP A 800 -25.20 -47.59 -1.63
C ASP A 800 -25.14 -46.14 -1.10
N GLU A 801 -24.28 -45.93 -0.09
CA GLU A 801 -24.08 -44.66 0.60
C GLU A 801 -23.79 -43.50 -0.36
N ALA A 802 -23.01 -43.74 -1.42
CA ALA A 802 -22.71 -42.73 -2.43
C ALA A 802 -23.97 -42.26 -3.19
N LYS A 803 -24.88 -43.19 -3.55
CA LYS A 803 -26.18 -42.81 -4.14
C LYS A 803 -27.10 -42.11 -3.14
N GLN A 804 -27.07 -42.49 -1.87
CA GLN A 804 -27.86 -41.83 -0.82
C GLN A 804 -27.44 -40.37 -0.64
N ILE A 805 -26.13 -40.10 -0.62
CA ILE A 805 -25.58 -38.74 -0.55
C ILE A 805 -25.99 -37.91 -1.79
N VAL A 806 -25.87 -38.49 -2.99
CA VAL A 806 -26.32 -37.85 -4.24
C VAL A 806 -27.82 -37.55 -4.25
N ALA A 807 -28.66 -38.47 -3.75
CA ALA A 807 -30.09 -38.27 -3.64
C ALA A 807 -30.46 -37.13 -2.68
N MET A 808 -29.77 -37.04 -1.53
CA MET A 808 -29.96 -35.93 -0.59
C MET A 808 -29.49 -34.60 -1.17
N ARG A 809 -28.35 -34.55 -1.87
CA ARG A 809 -27.90 -33.35 -2.61
C ARG A 809 -28.99 -32.87 -3.56
N ASP A 810 -29.52 -33.76 -4.40
CA ASP A 810 -30.51 -33.41 -5.42
C ASP A 810 -31.80 -32.90 -4.81
N TRP A 811 -32.27 -33.55 -3.74
CA TRP A 811 -33.44 -33.08 -3.02
C TRP A 811 -33.20 -31.68 -2.45
N ILE A 812 -32.08 -31.45 -1.74
CA ILE A 812 -31.70 -30.14 -1.18
C ILE A 812 -31.64 -29.06 -2.28
N MET A 813 -31.03 -29.36 -3.41
CA MET A 813 -30.90 -28.43 -4.55
C MET A 813 -32.21 -28.17 -5.29
N SER A 814 -33.30 -28.91 -5.01
CA SER A 814 -34.60 -28.74 -5.68
C SER A 814 -35.69 -28.08 -4.81
N LEU A 815 -35.38 -27.77 -3.54
CA LEU A 815 -36.34 -27.27 -2.55
C LEU A 815 -37.02 -25.95 -2.95
N ASP A 816 -36.29 -25.06 -3.63
CA ASP A 816 -36.75 -23.76 -4.12
C ASP A 816 -37.74 -23.93 -5.29
N TYR A 817 -37.41 -24.77 -6.28
CA TYR A 817 -38.30 -25.12 -7.41
C TYR A 817 -39.62 -25.73 -6.92
N MET A 818 -39.58 -26.57 -5.88
CA MET A 818 -40.78 -27.17 -5.29
C MET A 818 -41.57 -26.22 -4.38
N SER A 819 -40.94 -25.17 -3.86
CA SER A 819 -41.62 -24.12 -3.09
C SER A 819 -42.44 -23.13 -3.94
N GLY A 820 -42.22 -23.12 -5.26
CA GLY A 820 -42.92 -22.25 -6.21
C GLY A 820 -42.32 -20.84 -6.37
N ASN A 821 -41.15 -20.57 -5.79
CA ASN A 821 -40.50 -19.25 -5.81
C ASN A 821 -39.72 -18.93 -7.10
N ALA A 822 -39.65 -19.85 -8.07
CA ALA A 822 -38.87 -19.73 -9.31
C ALA A 822 -39.25 -18.56 -10.26
N ALA A 823 -40.15 -17.65 -9.86
CA ALA A 823 -40.64 -16.55 -10.68
C ALA A 823 -39.81 -15.25 -10.59
N ALA A 824 -38.75 -15.20 -9.78
CA ALA A 824 -37.98 -13.97 -9.54
C ALA A 824 -36.64 -13.87 -10.31
N GLY A 825 -36.10 -14.98 -10.83
CA GLY A 825 -34.78 -15.01 -11.50
C GLY A 825 -34.78 -14.74 -13.01
N ASP A 826 -35.91 -14.99 -13.70
CA ASP A 826 -35.97 -15.05 -15.17
C ASP A 826 -35.95 -13.67 -15.88
N GLU A 827 -36.05 -12.54 -15.15
CA GLU A 827 -36.02 -11.20 -15.76
C GLU A 827 -34.60 -10.58 -15.88
N MET A 828 -33.55 -11.23 -15.36
CA MET A 828 -32.18 -10.68 -15.38
C MET A 828 -31.25 -11.21 -16.48
N VAL A 829 -31.73 -12.07 -17.39
CA VAL A 829 -30.92 -12.56 -18.53
C VAL A 829 -31.58 -12.26 -19.88
N GLN A 830 -31.40 -11.03 -20.34
CA GLN A 830 -31.37 -10.71 -21.78
C GLN A 830 -30.10 -9.91 -22.08
N GLU A 831 -29.08 -10.62 -22.56
CA GLU A 831 -27.87 -10.04 -23.15
C GLU A 831 -28.13 -9.52 -24.59
N PRO A 832 -27.28 -8.64 -25.16
CA PRO A 832 -26.33 -7.72 -24.54
C PRO A 832 -26.61 -6.22 -24.85
#